data_AF-A0A942QLB7-F1
#
_entry.id   AF-A0A942QLB7-F1
#
_cell.length_a   1.000
_cell.length_b   1.000
_cell.length_c   1.000
_cell.angle_alpha   90.00
_cell.angle_beta   90.00
_cell.angle_gamma   90.00
#
_symmetry.space_group_name_H-M   'P 1'
#
loop_
_entity.id
_entity.type
_entity.pdbx_description
1 polymer ?
#
loop_
_entity_poly.entity_id
_entity_poly.type
_entity_poly.pdbx_seq_one_letter_code
_entity_poly.pdbx_strand_id
1 'polypeptide(L)'
;MPGLAAKAVPKPDRQPLLYLNLQPLVLLGLGLLLFFPPFLRGLFFAPELLVTHQLAAAIFLAFVLDRAIKREPFTFSHPLDWLLLGLFLAYLASISVAVNLRGAVGEALKYLNYFLVYFMISRSSRNEQTINYLLHIVFAGAVGVALIGLLSATGHLNYPGAWAGTHINSTLQYRNALAGYLVAAQIVGFTLWVRARNPLHQTLLALGSLLMVTVLLLSQSRGGWIVYPLAVAVWLAGLRDRFWRGCYLFFLNLGLAMLTARFFLPEVLAKDGTGAVKVLLVACGVMVAAQLLVALGDYLLARRDLEQPYRALLTYGGLLYIAAVVGTYLFYAAQALPRVGTQFLPAALLDRAGTISLEDPSAVSRFVFFRDALEIIKNHPLLGAGGGAWNTLYHRYKEGAYFTTEVHSVFMQTWVETGTIGFLLFTGFWLVLAYVLWRLATSPAAPGYPLVWGSGVAALALVGHSAIDFNLSLPALAILVWALAGIVRGGITGTEFQSGYRPGFNQLASIIGKALGKAPAIPQKQHVNHRPWLQLAVGLLLALALWLPAWRFYQAGVLGAEGARAINAQKPFAAKELMEKAHRLDPFTATYLADLAQVEAALGLARKDPAALQKAKEYARTAVRLEPFNPRVRATTSVVYLLIGYPDQAVAEAHALITINPLDVGAYEFYGRTAMAAARHYLARREFPMARTYLERVAQLPARVEAKARESPAPKPGQRQRKMTVTPLISLSAGQAVCLLGDYLTAEKLLQSAAKQKELAAEASLWLAVTAARSNSQAQAEKHLARARTEQRAADAVFKEIIQTPALK
;
A
#
# COMPACT_ATOMS: atom_id res chain seq x y z
N MET A 1 23.24 -54.04 31.29
CA MET A 1 21.77 -54.03 31.42
C MET A 1 21.44 -54.40 32.86
N PRO A 2 20.40 -53.87 33.55
CA PRO A 2 19.22 -53.08 33.14
C PRO A 2 19.27 -51.63 33.73
N GLY A 3 18.34 -50.69 33.53
CA GLY A 3 17.02 -50.72 32.90
C GLY A 3 16.67 -49.35 32.31
N LEU A 4 16.30 -49.35 31.02
CA LEU A 4 15.70 -48.19 30.35
C LEU A 4 14.24 -48.10 30.81
N ALA A 5 13.98 -47.25 31.81
CA ALA A 5 12.62 -46.84 32.12
C ALA A 5 12.03 -46.16 30.88
N ALA A 6 11.08 -46.82 30.24
CA ALA A 6 10.25 -46.24 29.20
C ALA A 6 9.61 -44.97 29.78
N LYS A 7 10.04 -43.80 29.31
CA LYS A 7 9.36 -42.54 29.60
C LYS A 7 7.95 -42.67 29.05
N ALA A 8 6.98 -42.86 29.94
CA ALA A 8 5.57 -42.88 29.62
C ALA A 8 5.24 -41.62 28.83
N VAL A 9 4.79 -41.80 27.58
CA VAL A 9 4.16 -40.74 26.80
C VAL A 9 2.93 -40.31 27.61
N PRO A 10 2.81 -39.03 28.01
CA PRO A 10 1.64 -38.58 28.75
C PRO A 10 0.41 -38.79 27.87
N LYS A 11 -0.53 -39.62 28.34
CA LYS A 11 -1.86 -39.74 27.73
C LYS A 11 -2.50 -38.35 27.73
N PRO A 12 -3.06 -37.87 26.61
CA PRO A 12 -3.81 -36.62 26.62
C PRO A 12 -5.00 -36.77 27.57
N ASP A 13 -5.05 -35.95 28.62
CA ASP A 13 -6.05 -35.98 29.71
C ASP A 13 -7.52 -35.83 29.26
N ARG A 14 -7.78 -35.61 27.96
CA ARG A 14 -9.13 -35.42 27.44
C ARG A 14 -9.27 -36.06 26.06
N GLN A 15 -10.17 -37.03 25.95
CA GLN A 15 -10.61 -37.57 24.66
C GLN A 15 -11.23 -36.43 23.82
N PRO A 16 -11.00 -36.42 22.49
CA PRO A 16 -11.62 -35.44 21.60
C PRO A 16 -13.15 -35.62 21.59
N LEU A 17 -13.89 -34.54 21.30
CA LEU A 17 -15.35 -34.59 21.21
C LEU A 17 -15.84 -35.49 20.06
N LEU A 18 -15.09 -35.50 18.95
CA LEU A 18 -15.33 -36.27 17.73
C LEU A 18 -13.98 -36.72 17.16
N TYR A 19 -13.91 -37.88 16.52
CA TYR A 19 -12.70 -38.39 15.84
C TYR A 19 -12.50 -37.74 14.45
N LEU A 20 -12.83 -36.46 14.31
CA LEU A 20 -12.67 -35.69 13.08
C LEU A 20 -11.38 -34.86 13.16
N ASN A 21 -10.47 -35.01 12.20
CA ASN A 21 -9.23 -34.22 12.12
C ASN A 21 -9.31 -33.20 10.97
N LEU A 22 -9.54 -31.93 11.30
CA LEU A 22 -9.64 -30.85 10.31
C LEU A 22 -8.28 -30.21 10.00
N GLN A 23 -7.21 -30.62 10.69
CA GLN A 23 -5.87 -30.05 10.51
C GLN A 23 -5.35 -30.11 9.06
N PRO A 24 -5.53 -31.19 8.26
CA PRO A 24 -5.08 -31.20 6.87
C PRO A 24 -5.79 -30.13 6.03
N LEU A 25 -7.10 -29.91 6.25
CA LEU A 25 -7.87 -28.86 5.59
C LEU A 25 -7.36 -27.47 5.96
N VAL A 26 -7.09 -27.24 7.25
CA VAL A 26 -6.49 -25.98 7.72
C VAL A 26 -5.12 -25.74 7.10
N LEU A 27 -4.26 -26.75 7.06
CA LEU A 27 -2.92 -26.63 6.45
C LEU A 27 -2.99 -26.37 4.94
N LEU A 28 -3.90 -27.04 4.23
CA LEU A 28 -4.16 -26.77 2.82
C LEU A 28 -4.64 -25.33 2.62
N GLY A 29 -5.58 -24.86 3.44
CA GLY A 29 -6.09 -23.49 3.41
C GLY A 29 -5.00 -22.44 3.68
N LEU A 30 -4.17 -22.66 4.69
CA LEU A 30 -3.02 -21.80 4.98
C LEU A 30 -2.02 -21.83 3.82
N GLY A 31 -1.78 -22.99 3.21
CA GLY A 31 -0.98 -23.12 2.00
C GLY A 31 -1.52 -22.27 0.85
N LEU A 32 -2.82 -22.33 0.58
CA LEU A 32 -3.47 -21.48 -0.42
C LEU A 32 -3.25 -20.00 -0.12
N LEU A 33 -3.51 -19.55 1.12
CA LEU A 33 -3.30 -18.15 1.55
C LEU A 33 -1.86 -17.66 1.41
N LEU A 34 -0.85 -18.53 1.45
CA LEU A 34 0.55 -18.15 1.23
C LEU A 34 0.96 -18.22 -0.25
N PHE A 35 0.26 -19.03 -1.04
CA PHE A 35 0.58 -19.25 -2.45
C PHE A 35 -0.05 -18.21 -3.37
N PHE A 36 -1.38 -18.04 -3.37
CA PHE A 36 -2.06 -17.30 -4.44
C PHE A 36 -1.99 -15.75 -4.32
N PRO A 37 -1.94 -15.10 -3.14
CA PRO A 37 -2.03 -13.64 -3.05
C PRO A 37 -1.01 -12.84 -3.88
N PRO A 38 0.28 -13.25 -3.97
CA PRO A 38 1.26 -12.57 -4.81
C PRO A 38 0.91 -12.54 -6.31
N PHE A 39 0.08 -13.47 -6.78
CA PHE A 39 -0.35 -13.56 -8.19
C PHE A 39 -1.49 -12.58 -8.53
N LEU A 40 -2.13 -11.98 -7.53
CA LEU A 40 -3.29 -11.10 -7.68
C LEU A 40 -2.93 -9.63 -7.44
N ARG A 41 -1.91 -9.11 -8.15
CA ARG A 41 -1.49 -7.70 -8.03
C ARG A 41 -1.16 -7.30 -6.58
N GLY A 42 -0.61 -8.26 -5.83
CA GLY A 42 -0.31 -8.16 -4.40
C GLY A 42 -1.52 -7.86 -3.50
N LEU A 43 -2.75 -8.12 -3.98
CA LEU A 43 -4.01 -7.75 -3.34
C LEU A 43 -4.18 -6.24 -3.12
N PHE A 44 -3.54 -5.42 -3.96
CA PHE A 44 -3.66 -3.95 -3.86
C PHE A 44 -5.09 -3.46 -4.14
N PHE A 45 -5.83 -4.17 -5.01
CA PHE A 45 -7.19 -3.81 -5.39
C PHE A 45 -8.24 -4.49 -4.49
N ALA A 46 -9.31 -3.75 -4.21
CA ALA A 46 -10.35 -4.18 -3.26
C ALA A 46 -11.04 -5.51 -3.63
N PRO A 47 -11.41 -5.80 -4.90
CA PRO A 47 -12.13 -7.04 -5.21
C PRO A 47 -11.37 -8.29 -4.78
N GLU A 48 -10.10 -8.41 -5.16
CA GLU A 48 -9.25 -9.54 -4.82
C GLU A 48 -8.97 -9.62 -3.32
N LEU A 49 -8.74 -8.48 -2.68
CA LEU A 49 -8.53 -8.37 -1.25
C LEU A 49 -9.76 -8.85 -0.46
N LEU A 50 -10.97 -8.42 -0.84
CA LEU A 50 -12.22 -8.76 -0.13
C LEU A 50 -12.57 -10.25 -0.29
N VAL A 51 -12.26 -10.86 -1.43
CA VAL A 51 -12.38 -12.33 -1.60
C VAL A 51 -11.37 -13.06 -0.71
N THR A 52 -10.14 -12.55 -0.62
CA THR A 52 -9.11 -13.13 0.27
C THR A 52 -9.51 -13.06 1.75
N HIS A 53 -10.18 -11.97 2.18
CA HIS A 53 -10.74 -11.86 3.54
C HIS A 53 -11.78 -12.94 3.83
N GLN A 54 -12.69 -13.22 2.88
CA GLN A 54 -13.70 -14.28 3.02
C GLN A 54 -13.03 -15.66 3.13
N LEU A 55 -12.04 -15.94 2.28
CA LEU A 55 -11.29 -17.18 2.34
C LEU A 55 -10.54 -17.35 3.68
N ALA A 56 -9.87 -16.30 4.15
CA ALA A 56 -9.17 -16.32 5.44
C ALA A 56 -10.13 -16.58 6.61
N ALA A 57 -11.33 -15.97 6.59
CA ALA A 57 -12.36 -16.20 7.59
C ALA A 57 -12.89 -17.66 7.55
N ALA A 58 -13.08 -18.25 6.37
CA ALA A 58 -13.46 -19.66 6.22
C ALA A 58 -12.43 -20.60 6.84
N ILE A 59 -11.16 -20.38 6.53
CA ILE A 59 -10.04 -21.19 7.05
C ILE A 59 -9.92 -21.01 8.56
N PHE A 60 -10.11 -19.78 9.06
CA PHE A 60 -10.12 -19.50 10.50
C PHE A 60 -11.25 -20.23 11.22
N LEU A 61 -12.45 -20.29 10.64
CA LEU A 61 -13.56 -21.04 11.21
C LEU A 61 -13.24 -22.54 11.28
N ALA A 62 -12.69 -23.13 10.21
CA ALA A 62 -12.23 -24.52 10.21
C ALA A 62 -11.15 -24.77 11.29
N PHE A 63 -10.24 -23.82 11.48
CA PHE A 63 -9.22 -23.87 12.54
C PHE A 63 -9.83 -23.79 13.95
N VAL A 64 -10.80 -22.92 14.18
CA VAL A 64 -11.50 -22.80 15.46
C VAL A 64 -12.23 -24.12 15.78
N LEU A 65 -12.90 -24.71 14.80
CA LEU A 65 -13.60 -25.99 14.93
C LEU A 65 -12.61 -27.13 15.26
N ASP A 66 -11.49 -27.23 14.55
CA ASP A 66 -10.44 -28.23 14.83
C ASP A 66 -9.97 -28.15 16.29
N ARG A 67 -9.68 -26.92 16.76
CA ARG A 67 -9.22 -26.66 18.12
C ARG A 67 -10.29 -26.99 19.16
N ALA A 68 -11.55 -26.69 18.89
CA ALA A 68 -12.66 -27.00 19.78
C ALA A 68 -12.88 -28.51 19.91
N ILE A 69 -12.83 -29.26 18.79
CA ILE A 69 -12.94 -30.73 18.75
C ILE A 69 -11.82 -31.38 19.58
N LYS A 70 -10.59 -30.87 19.44
CA LYS A 70 -9.39 -31.33 20.17
C LYS A 70 -9.30 -30.81 21.61
N ARG A 71 -10.25 -29.97 22.05
CA ARG A 71 -10.25 -29.30 23.37
C ARG A 71 -8.96 -28.52 23.66
N GLU A 72 -8.40 -27.90 22.62
CA GLU A 72 -7.18 -27.09 22.72
C GLU A 72 -7.52 -25.60 22.90
N PRO A 73 -7.14 -24.96 24.03
CA PRO A 73 -7.43 -23.55 24.30
C PRO A 73 -6.73 -22.57 23.36
N PHE A 74 -7.36 -21.39 23.15
CA PHE A 74 -6.68 -20.20 22.66
C PHE A 74 -5.78 -19.61 23.74
N THR A 75 -4.49 -19.96 23.70
CA THR A 75 -3.50 -19.48 24.67
C THR A 75 -2.76 -18.26 24.13
N PHE A 76 -2.70 -17.16 24.89
CA PHE A 76 -1.83 -16.01 24.63
C PHE A 76 -0.60 -16.09 25.54
N SER A 77 0.41 -16.84 25.09
CA SER A 77 1.54 -17.24 25.94
C SER A 77 2.83 -16.47 25.66
N HIS A 78 2.85 -15.61 24.64
CA HIS A 78 4.07 -14.90 24.23
C HIS A 78 3.77 -13.40 23.98
N PRO A 79 4.69 -12.47 24.31
CA PRO A 79 4.50 -11.03 24.08
C PRO A 79 4.13 -10.65 22.64
N LEU A 80 4.67 -11.36 21.64
CA LEU A 80 4.32 -11.18 20.23
C LEU A 80 2.81 -11.34 19.96
N ASP A 81 2.13 -12.26 20.67
CA ASP A 81 0.69 -12.46 20.51
C ASP A 81 -0.09 -11.21 20.96
N TRP A 82 0.34 -10.59 22.08
CA TRP A 82 -0.27 -9.40 22.65
C TRP A 82 0.02 -8.13 21.85
N LEU A 83 1.24 -8.00 21.32
CA LEU A 83 1.64 -6.84 20.50
C LEU A 83 0.84 -6.79 19.20
N LEU A 84 0.66 -7.92 18.52
CA LEU A 84 -0.13 -7.94 17.28
C LEU A 84 -1.63 -7.80 17.55
N LEU A 85 -2.16 -8.39 18.63
CA LEU A 85 -3.54 -8.15 19.04
C LEU A 85 -3.76 -6.67 19.37
N GLY A 86 -2.85 -6.06 20.14
CA GLY A 86 -2.87 -4.65 20.48
C GLY A 86 -2.83 -3.77 19.22
N LEU A 87 -2.02 -4.13 18.23
CA LEU A 87 -1.95 -3.39 16.97
C LEU A 87 -3.27 -3.44 16.20
N PHE A 88 -3.92 -4.61 16.12
CA PHE A 88 -5.27 -4.72 15.56
C PHE A 88 -6.26 -3.83 16.32
N LEU A 89 -6.21 -3.84 17.66
CA LEU A 89 -7.08 -3.00 18.48
C LEU A 89 -6.79 -1.50 18.30
N ALA A 90 -5.54 -1.10 18.03
CA ALA A 90 -5.19 0.28 17.72
C ALA A 90 -5.80 0.73 16.39
N TYR A 91 -5.78 -0.12 15.36
CA TYR A 91 -6.49 0.15 14.09
C TYR A 91 -8.01 0.18 14.26
N LEU A 92 -8.57 -0.65 15.15
CA LEU A 92 -10.00 -0.61 15.47
C LEU A 92 -10.36 0.70 16.20
N ALA A 93 -9.52 1.14 17.14
CA ALA A 93 -9.71 2.38 17.88
C ALA A 93 -9.58 3.63 16.97
N SER A 94 -8.68 3.61 15.98
CA SER A 94 -8.47 4.74 15.08
C SER A 94 -9.66 5.04 14.15
N ILE A 95 -10.61 4.10 14.00
CA ILE A 95 -11.89 4.34 13.31
C ILE A 95 -12.66 5.51 13.94
N SER A 96 -12.59 5.67 15.27
CA SER A 96 -13.32 6.73 16.00
C SER A 96 -12.85 8.16 15.67
N VAL A 97 -11.61 8.30 15.18
CA VAL A 97 -10.97 9.57 14.83
C VAL A 97 -10.70 9.68 13.32
N ALA A 98 -11.24 8.75 12.53
CA ALA A 98 -10.90 8.60 11.13
C ALA A 98 -11.39 9.77 10.27
N VAL A 99 -10.47 10.36 9.49
CA VAL A 99 -10.81 11.35 8.47
C VAL A 99 -11.36 10.73 7.17
N ASN A 100 -11.14 9.43 7.01
CA ASN A 100 -11.70 8.59 5.95
C ASN A 100 -12.26 7.32 6.59
N LEU A 101 -13.57 7.29 6.83
CA LEU A 101 -14.21 6.21 7.57
C LEU A 101 -14.11 4.86 6.84
N ARG A 102 -14.35 4.85 5.52
CA ARG A 102 -14.29 3.62 4.73
C ARG A 102 -12.87 3.05 4.65
N GLY A 103 -11.87 3.93 4.52
CA GLY A 103 -10.45 3.58 4.57
C GLY A 103 -10.05 2.98 5.91
N ALA A 104 -10.44 3.61 7.02
CA ALA A 104 -10.13 3.13 8.37
C ALA A 104 -10.74 1.75 8.66
N VAL A 105 -11.99 1.52 8.28
CA VAL A 105 -12.61 0.19 8.37
C VAL A 105 -11.87 -0.82 7.49
N GLY A 106 -11.43 -0.43 6.30
CA GLY A 106 -10.63 -1.27 5.41
C GLY A 106 -9.30 -1.72 6.03
N GLU A 107 -8.56 -0.80 6.64
CA GLU A 107 -7.31 -1.12 7.34
C GLU A 107 -7.55 -1.99 8.58
N ALA A 108 -8.60 -1.73 9.37
CA ALA A 108 -8.95 -2.59 10.49
C ALA A 108 -9.26 -4.03 10.07
N LEU A 109 -9.92 -4.24 8.91
CA LEU A 109 -10.16 -5.57 8.34
C LEU A 109 -8.85 -6.24 7.89
N LYS A 110 -7.92 -5.49 7.27
CA LYS A 110 -6.59 -6.00 6.92
C LYS A 110 -5.83 -6.47 8.16
N TYR A 111 -5.78 -5.66 9.22
CA TYR A 111 -5.08 -6.04 10.46
C TYR A 111 -5.78 -7.16 11.24
N LEU A 112 -7.11 -7.26 11.17
CA LEU A 112 -7.81 -8.46 11.64
C LEU A 112 -7.36 -9.69 10.86
N ASN A 113 -7.32 -9.63 9.53
CA ASN A 113 -6.83 -10.72 8.68
C ASN A 113 -5.40 -11.13 9.06
N TYR A 114 -4.49 -10.16 9.14
CA TYR A 114 -3.09 -10.40 9.51
C TYR A 114 -2.95 -11.07 10.88
N PHE A 115 -3.72 -10.62 11.86
CA PHE A 115 -3.78 -11.25 13.18
C PHE A 115 -4.29 -12.69 13.09
N LEU A 116 -5.37 -12.97 12.36
CA LEU A 116 -5.91 -14.32 12.21
C LEU A 116 -4.93 -15.26 11.50
N VAL A 117 -4.26 -14.80 10.44
CA VAL A 117 -3.23 -15.58 9.71
C VAL A 117 -2.06 -15.90 10.63
N TYR A 118 -1.51 -14.88 11.31
CA TYR A 118 -0.46 -15.06 12.31
C TYR A 118 -0.87 -16.06 13.39
N PHE A 119 -2.09 -15.93 13.92
CA PHE A 119 -2.60 -16.77 14.98
C PHE A 119 -2.74 -18.23 14.53
N MET A 120 -3.35 -18.49 13.37
CA MET A 120 -3.48 -19.86 12.83
C MET A 120 -2.11 -20.50 12.59
N ILE A 121 -1.18 -19.78 11.96
CA ILE A 121 0.14 -20.31 11.62
C ILE A 121 0.97 -20.57 12.87
N SER A 122 1.01 -19.63 13.82
CA SER A 122 1.76 -19.79 15.07
C SER A 122 1.29 -20.96 15.94
N ARG A 123 0.05 -21.38 15.77
CA ARG A 123 -0.52 -22.53 16.47
C ARG A 123 -0.36 -23.83 15.69
N SER A 124 -0.24 -23.77 14.37
CA SER A 124 -0.06 -24.94 13.49
C SER A 124 1.41 -25.31 13.30
N SER A 125 2.32 -24.34 13.32
CA SER A 125 3.76 -24.49 13.06
C SER A 125 4.58 -24.88 14.30
N ARG A 126 4.10 -25.86 15.08
CA ARG A 126 4.82 -26.35 16.29
C ARG A 126 5.84 -27.45 16.01
N ASN A 127 5.78 -28.07 14.84
CA ASN A 127 6.68 -29.13 14.43
C ASN A 127 7.43 -28.75 13.16
N GLU A 128 8.55 -29.44 12.92
CA GLU A 128 9.40 -29.16 11.77
C GLU A 128 8.69 -29.44 10.44
N GLN A 129 7.88 -30.49 10.36
CA GLN A 129 7.20 -30.91 9.13
C GLN A 129 6.24 -29.84 8.61
N THR A 130 5.43 -29.25 9.48
CA THR A 130 4.50 -28.18 9.12
C THR A 130 5.24 -26.91 8.72
N ILE A 131 6.29 -26.52 9.47
CA ILE A 131 7.12 -25.37 9.08
C ILE A 131 7.72 -25.60 7.70
N ASN A 132 8.31 -26.78 7.49
CA ASN A 132 8.91 -27.16 6.22
C ASN A 132 7.87 -27.06 5.08
N TYR A 133 6.69 -27.66 5.24
CA TYR A 133 5.60 -27.57 4.26
C TYR A 133 5.23 -26.13 3.90
N LEU A 134 4.96 -25.26 4.88
CA LEU A 134 4.57 -23.87 4.62
C LEU A 134 5.68 -23.08 3.91
N LEU A 135 6.95 -23.31 4.28
CA LEU A 135 8.08 -22.64 3.63
C LEU A 135 8.29 -23.10 2.17
N HIS A 136 8.02 -24.38 1.85
CA HIS A 136 8.04 -24.83 0.45
C HIS A 136 6.95 -24.17 -0.37
N ILE A 137 5.78 -23.92 0.22
CA ILE A 137 4.69 -23.19 -0.45
C ILE A 137 5.09 -21.74 -0.74
N VAL A 138 5.67 -21.05 0.25
CA VAL A 138 6.20 -19.69 0.06
C VAL A 138 7.23 -19.66 -1.07
N PHE A 139 8.17 -20.61 -1.06
CA PHE A 139 9.20 -20.75 -2.09
C PHE A 139 8.58 -21.01 -3.48
N ALA A 140 7.65 -21.96 -3.59
CA ALA A 140 6.98 -22.29 -4.85
C ALA A 140 6.18 -21.09 -5.42
N GLY A 141 5.48 -20.36 -4.56
CA GLY A 141 4.79 -19.12 -4.95
C GLY A 141 5.77 -18.09 -5.52
N ALA A 142 6.91 -17.91 -4.87
CA ALA A 142 7.92 -16.95 -5.31
C ALA A 142 8.61 -17.34 -6.62
N VAL A 143 8.86 -18.64 -6.83
CA VAL A 143 9.33 -19.15 -8.14
C VAL A 143 8.29 -18.89 -9.22
N GLY A 144 6.99 -19.08 -8.95
CA GLY A 144 5.93 -18.76 -9.91
C GLY A 144 5.87 -17.27 -10.26
N VAL A 145 5.99 -16.39 -9.25
CA VAL A 145 6.10 -14.93 -9.47
C VAL A 145 7.34 -14.59 -10.31
N ALA A 146 8.49 -15.19 -10.03
CA ALA A 146 9.70 -14.95 -10.82
C ALA A 146 9.52 -15.41 -12.29
N LEU A 147 8.95 -16.61 -12.49
CA LEU A 147 8.73 -17.19 -13.80
C LEU A 147 7.79 -16.33 -14.66
N ILE A 148 6.67 -15.86 -14.10
CA ILE A 148 5.76 -14.94 -14.81
C ILE A 148 6.51 -13.67 -15.24
N GLY A 149 7.35 -13.11 -14.37
CA GLY A 149 8.16 -11.93 -14.67
C GLY A 149 9.12 -12.15 -15.84
N LEU A 150 9.84 -13.28 -15.85
CA LEU A 150 10.76 -13.64 -16.94
C LEU A 150 10.02 -13.87 -18.26
N LEU A 151 8.94 -14.67 -18.25
CA LEU A 151 8.15 -14.97 -19.45
C LEU A 151 7.45 -13.74 -20.03
N SER A 152 7.03 -12.80 -19.18
CA SER A 152 6.51 -11.52 -19.64
C SER A 152 7.58 -10.61 -20.22
N ALA A 153 8.79 -10.62 -19.67
CA ALA A 153 9.92 -9.89 -20.24
C ALA A 153 10.30 -10.42 -21.63
N THR A 154 10.25 -11.74 -21.85
CA THR A 154 10.54 -12.34 -23.16
C THR A 154 9.38 -12.27 -24.17
N GLY A 155 8.23 -11.71 -23.79
CA GLY A 155 7.04 -11.62 -24.66
C GLY A 155 6.24 -12.91 -24.83
N HIS A 156 6.60 -14.00 -24.13
CA HIS A 156 5.90 -15.29 -24.24
C HIS A 156 4.63 -15.37 -23.39
N LEU A 157 4.51 -14.51 -22.36
CA LEU A 157 3.34 -14.47 -21.48
C LEU A 157 2.88 -13.02 -21.31
N ASN A 158 1.64 -12.72 -21.68
CA ASN A 158 1.08 -11.40 -21.46
C ASN A 158 0.41 -11.29 -20.09
N TYR A 159 1.14 -10.71 -19.13
CA TYR A 159 0.57 -10.30 -17.83
C TYR A 159 0.64 -8.78 -17.73
N PRO A 160 -0.50 -8.07 -17.63
CA PRO A 160 -0.53 -6.61 -17.61
C PRO A 160 0.40 -6.03 -16.53
N GLY A 161 1.29 -5.13 -16.92
CA GLY A 161 2.20 -4.45 -16.00
C GLY A 161 3.37 -5.28 -15.44
N ALA A 162 3.53 -6.56 -15.86
CA ALA A 162 4.64 -7.40 -15.40
C ALA A 162 6.01 -7.00 -15.97
N TRP A 163 6.04 -6.45 -17.19
CA TRP A 163 7.24 -5.91 -17.84
C TRP A 163 7.07 -4.40 -18.08
N ALA A 164 8.04 -3.62 -17.63
CA ALA A 164 8.01 -2.15 -17.72
C ALA A 164 8.89 -1.59 -18.85
N GLY A 165 9.34 -2.43 -19.80
CA GLY A 165 10.21 -2.05 -20.90
C GLY A 165 11.71 -2.08 -20.57
N THR A 166 12.09 -1.80 -19.32
CA THR A 166 13.50 -1.82 -18.89
C THR A 166 13.77 -2.72 -17.69
N HIS A 167 12.73 -3.06 -16.92
CA HIS A 167 12.84 -3.83 -15.69
C HIS A 167 11.59 -4.68 -15.46
N ILE A 168 11.73 -5.70 -14.62
CA ILE A 168 10.65 -6.64 -14.28
C ILE A 168 9.90 -6.16 -13.03
N ASN A 169 8.58 -6.08 -13.14
CA ASN A 169 7.65 -5.83 -12.03
C ASN A 169 6.87 -7.09 -11.62
N SER A 170 6.76 -8.06 -12.53
CA SER A 170 5.99 -9.30 -12.39
C SER A 170 4.54 -9.08 -11.92
N THR A 171 3.91 -10.10 -11.33
CA THR A 171 2.52 -10.10 -10.88
C THR A 171 2.22 -9.03 -9.84
N LEU A 172 3.23 -8.57 -9.09
CA LEU A 172 3.10 -7.51 -8.09
C LEU A 172 3.01 -6.11 -8.72
N GLN A 173 3.31 -5.96 -10.03
CA GLN A 173 3.21 -4.72 -10.80
C GLN A 173 4.02 -3.53 -10.23
N TYR A 174 4.93 -3.80 -9.28
CA TYR A 174 5.74 -2.79 -8.61
C TYR A 174 7.11 -3.36 -8.22
N ARG A 175 8.18 -2.87 -8.85
CA ARG A 175 9.56 -3.37 -8.69
C ARG A 175 10.07 -3.46 -7.25
N ASN A 176 9.71 -2.51 -6.38
CA ASN A 176 10.24 -2.50 -5.02
C ASN A 176 9.52 -3.55 -4.15
N ALA A 177 8.20 -3.72 -4.31
CA ALA A 177 7.49 -4.82 -3.68
C ALA A 177 7.96 -6.19 -4.21
N LEU A 178 8.20 -6.31 -5.53
CA LEU A 178 8.77 -7.53 -6.11
C LEU A 178 10.12 -7.86 -5.47
N ALA A 179 11.02 -6.88 -5.39
CA ALA A 179 12.34 -7.08 -4.81
C ALA A 179 12.27 -7.46 -3.33
N GLY A 180 11.46 -6.75 -2.52
CA GLY A 180 11.27 -7.08 -1.11
C GLY A 180 10.72 -8.50 -0.91
N TYR A 181 9.72 -8.89 -1.69
CA TYR A 181 9.14 -10.23 -1.66
C TYR A 181 10.16 -11.32 -2.05
N LEU A 182 10.92 -11.12 -3.13
CA LEU A 182 11.94 -12.06 -3.58
C LEU A 182 13.11 -12.16 -2.60
N VAL A 183 13.53 -11.08 -1.95
CA VAL A 183 14.56 -11.13 -0.90
C VAL A 183 14.10 -12.03 0.25
N ALA A 184 12.87 -11.82 0.76
CA ALA A 184 12.35 -12.65 1.85
C ALA A 184 12.20 -14.13 1.43
N ALA A 185 11.63 -14.38 0.24
CA ALA A 185 11.47 -15.73 -0.28
C ALA A 185 12.82 -16.42 -0.59
N GLN A 186 13.85 -15.67 -0.98
CA GLN A 186 15.18 -16.21 -1.22
C GLN A 186 15.87 -16.64 0.07
N ILE A 187 15.68 -15.92 1.18
CA ILE A 187 16.15 -16.39 2.51
C ILE A 187 15.45 -17.69 2.89
N VAL A 188 14.15 -17.82 2.62
CA VAL A 188 13.42 -19.08 2.79
C VAL A 188 14.01 -20.18 1.90
N GLY A 189 14.25 -19.90 0.62
CA GLY A 189 14.83 -20.83 -0.35
C GLY A 189 16.21 -21.34 0.07
N PHE A 190 17.12 -20.45 0.47
CA PHE A 190 18.44 -20.84 0.98
C PHE A 190 18.34 -21.67 2.26
N THR A 191 17.40 -21.34 3.14
CA THR A 191 17.15 -22.12 4.37
C THR A 191 16.69 -23.53 4.05
N LEU A 192 15.83 -23.72 3.05
CA LEU A 192 15.44 -25.05 2.58
C LEU A 192 16.61 -25.77 1.91
N TRP A 193 17.37 -25.06 1.06
CA TRP A 193 18.44 -25.63 0.24
C TRP A 193 19.64 -26.11 1.07
N VAL A 194 20.06 -25.34 2.09
CA VAL A 194 21.14 -25.74 2.99
C VAL A 194 20.79 -26.98 3.83
N ARG A 195 19.49 -27.27 4.00
CA ARG A 195 18.98 -28.43 4.75
C ARG A 195 18.65 -29.63 3.88
N ALA A 196 18.38 -29.41 2.60
CA ALA A 196 17.96 -30.45 1.68
C ALA A 196 19.06 -31.52 1.54
N ARG A 197 18.66 -32.79 1.66
CA ARG A 197 19.56 -33.95 1.54
C ARG A 197 19.38 -34.70 0.22
N ASN A 198 18.18 -34.70 -0.34
CA ASN A 198 17.88 -35.35 -1.61
C ASN A 198 18.45 -34.49 -2.78
N PRO A 199 19.27 -35.05 -3.68
CA PRO A 199 19.83 -34.32 -4.82
C PRO A 199 18.78 -33.67 -5.72
N LEU A 200 17.68 -34.38 -6.05
CA LEU A 200 16.60 -33.81 -6.85
C LEU A 200 15.99 -32.59 -6.17
N HIS A 201 15.75 -32.69 -4.86
CA HIS A 201 15.21 -31.59 -4.08
C HIS A 201 16.17 -30.39 -4.02
N GLN A 202 17.47 -30.64 -3.83
CA GLN A 202 18.49 -29.59 -3.90
C GLN A 202 18.50 -28.90 -5.26
N THR A 203 18.44 -29.66 -6.36
CA THR A 203 18.41 -29.12 -7.73
C THR A 203 17.18 -28.26 -7.98
N LEU A 204 15.99 -28.68 -7.52
CA LEU A 204 14.77 -27.88 -7.65
C LEU A 204 14.87 -26.56 -6.87
N LEU A 205 15.42 -26.58 -5.66
CA LEU A 205 15.65 -25.38 -4.86
C LEU A 205 16.72 -24.46 -5.49
N ALA A 206 17.77 -25.04 -6.08
CA ALA A 206 18.83 -24.31 -6.78
C ALA A 206 18.29 -23.58 -8.01
N LEU A 207 17.50 -24.28 -8.84
CA LEU A 207 16.85 -23.71 -10.03
C LEU A 207 15.86 -22.62 -9.66
N GLY A 208 14.97 -22.87 -8.68
CA GLY A 208 14.03 -21.85 -8.22
C GLY A 208 14.74 -20.60 -7.69
N SER A 209 15.82 -20.79 -6.91
CA SER A 209 16.65 -19.68 -6.42
C SER A 209 17.30 -18.90 -7.56
N LEU A 210 17.83 -19.58 -8.58
CA LEU A 210 18.45 -18.93 -9.75
C LEU A 210 17.46 -17.99 -10.46
N LEU A 211 16.23 -18.47 -10.69
CA LEU A 211 15.19 -17.65 -11.31
C LEU A 211 14.83 -16.44 -10.45
N MET A 212 14.67 -16.64 -9.13
CA MET A 212 14.34 -15.56 -8.20
C MET A 212 15.43 -14.50 -8.11
N VAL A 213 16.71 -14.88 -7.97
CA VAL A 213 17.82 -13.91 -7.92
C VAL A 213 18.01 -13.20 -9.26
N THR A 214 17.82 -13.90 -10.38
CA THR A 214 17.86 -13.26 -11.70
C THR A 214 16.78 -12.18 -11.81
N VAL A 215 15.54 -12.47 -11.39
CA VAL A 215 14.46 -11.47 -11.38
C VAL A 215 14.71 -10.35 -10.37
N LEU A 216 15.26 -10.65 -9.20
CA LEU A 216 15.65 -9.63 -8.21
C LEU A 216 16.64 -8.63 -8.82
N LEU A 217 17.64 -9.10 -9.57
CA LEU A 217 18.57 -8.24 -10.30
C LEU A 217 17.86 -7.45 -11.41
N LEU A 218 17.04 -8.11 -12.22
CA LEU A 218 16.31 -7.48 -13.33
C LEU A 218 15.16 -6.56 -12.90
N SER A 219 14.77 -6.58 -11.62
CA SER A 219 13.83 -5.61 -11.04
C SER A 219 14.42 -4.19 -10.94
N GLN A 220 15.76 -4.09 -10.93
CA GLN A 220 16.50 -2.84 -10.74
C GLN A 220 16.12 -2.07 -9.46
N SER A 221 15.61 -2.76 -8.44
CA SER A 221 15.33 -2.16 -7.13
C SER A 221 16.62 -1.97 -6.32
N ARG A 222 17.07 -0.72 -6.20
CA ARG A 222 18.24 -0.35 -5.38
C ARG A 222 18.07 -0.77 -3.91
N GLY A 223 16.87 -0.58 -3.35
CA GLY A 223 16.54 -1.02 -2.00
C GLY A 223 16.66 -2.53 -1.86
N GLY A 224 16.19 -3.29 -2.86
CA GLY A 224 16.30 -4.75 -2.88
C GLY A 224 17.76 -5.21 -2.94
N TRP A 225 18.58 -4.55 -3.76
CA TRP A 225 20.00 -4.86 -3.87
C TRP A 225 20.76 -4.55 -2.57
N ILE A 226 20.37 -3.54 -1.79
CA ILE A 226 21.01 -3.25 -0.49
C ILE A 226 20.54 -4.25 0.57
N VAL A 227 19.24 -4.53 0.66
CA VAL A 227 18.67 -5.38 1.71
C VAL A 227 19.04 -6.84 1.50
N TYR A 228 19.19 -7.31 0.25
CA TYR A 228 19.51 -8.71 -0.05
C TYR A 228 20.80 -9.22 0.60
N PRO A 229 22.00 -8.64 0.37
CA PRO A 229 23.24 -9.09 1.01
C PRO A 229 23.20 -8.91 2.53
N LEU A 230 22.53 -7.88 3.06
CA LEU A 230 22.36 -7.71 4.50
C LEU A 230 21.52 -8.86 5.10
N ALA A 231 20.41 -9.21 4.46
CA ALA A 231 19.56 -10.32 4.87
C ALA A 231 20.32 -11.65 4.81
N VAL A 232 21.11 -11.88 3.77
CA VAL A 232 21.97 -13.07 3.64
C VAL A 232 23.05 -13.10 4.72
N ALA A 233 23.70 -11.98 5.01
CA ALA A 233 24.72 -11.90 6.06
C ALA A 233 24.14 -12.24 7.44
N VAL A 234 22.97 -11.68 7.77
CA VAL A 234 22.25 -12.04 8.99
C VAL A 234 21.88 -13.53 8.95
N TRP A 235 21.29 -14.03 7.87
CA TRP A 235 20.95 -15.44 7.73
C TRP A 235 22.14 -16.37 7.98
N LEU A 236 23.29 -16.12 7.34
CA LEU A 236 24.53 -16.88 7.51
C LEU A 236 25.01 -16.86 8.96
N ALA A 237 24.97 -15.71 9.63
CA ALA A 237 25.45 -15.55 11.01
C ALA A 237 24.73 -16.50 11.99
N GLY A 238 23.46 -16.83 11.74
CA GLY A 238 22.73 -17.77 12.58
C GLY A 238 22.90 -19.25 12.21
N LEU A 239 23.51 -19.61 11.07
CA LEU A 239 23.64 -21.01 10.64
C LEU A 239 24.79 -21.78 11.30
N ARG A 240 25.70 -21.11 12.04
CA ARG A 240 26.86 -21.66 12.76
C ARG A 240 27.56 -22.82 12.03
N ASP A 241 27.13 -24.07 12.27
CA ASP A 241 27.66 -25.31 11.70
C ASP A 241 27.55 -25.42 10.16
N ARG A 242 26.67 -24.64 9.53
CA ARG A 242 26.44 -24.66 8.07
C ARG A 242 26.84 -23.38 7.37
N PHE A 243 27.58 -22.51 8.05
CA PHE A 243 27.99 -21.20 7.53
C PHE A 243 28.66 -21.31 6.15
N TRP A 244 29.70 -22.12 6.02
CA TRP A 244 30.46 -22.25 4.77
C TRP A 244 29.64 -22.84 3.62
N ARG A 245 28.80 -23.84 3.91
CA ARG A 245 27.85 -24.38 2.94
C ARG A 245 26.89 -23.29 2.48
N GLY A 246 26.35 -22.50 3.41
CA GLY A 246 25.49 -21.35 3.09
C GLY A 246 26.18 -20.32 2.20
N CYS A 247 27.44 -19.95 2.52
CA CYS A 247 28.25 -19.04 1.70
C CYS A 247 28.41 -19.55 0.28
N TYR A 248 28.80 -20.82 0.13
CA TYR A 248 29.00 -21.44 -1.17
C TYR A 248 27.72 -21.41 -2.02
N LEU A 249 26.57 -21.83 -1.45
CA LEU A 249 25.29 -21.85 -2.16
C LEU A 249 24.85 -20.45 -2.58
N PHE A 250 25.05 -19.46 -1.71
CA PHE A 250 24.75 -18.06 -2.01
C PHE A 250 25.60 -17.52 -3.16
N PHE A 251 26.92 -17.66 -3.09
CA PHE A 251 27.82 -17.11 -4.11
C PHE A 251 27.71 -17.84 -5.45
N LEU A 252 27.49 -19.16 -5.44
CA LEU A 252 27.18 -19.92 -6.64
C LEU A 252 25.93 -19.37 -7.33
N ASN A 253 24.86 -19.18 -6.55
CA ASN A 253 23.59 -18.71 -7.09
C ASN A 253 23.68 -17.26 -7.57
N LEU A 254 24.29 -16.37 -6.79
CA LEU A 254 24.48 -14.97 -7.15
C LEU A 254 25.34 -14.82 -8.40
N GLY A 255 26.49 -15.51 -8.47
CA GLY A 255 27.39 -15.44 -9.62
C GLY A 255 26.70 -15.86 -10.91
N LEU A 256 25.99 -17.00 -10.89
CA LEU A 256 25.27 -17.47 -12.06
C LEU A 256 24.08 -16.58 -12.42
N ALA A 257 23.34 -16.06 -11.44
CA ALA A 257 22.23 -15.13 -11.68
C ALA A 257 22.71 -13.81 -12.30
N MET A 258 23.87 -13.29 -11.88
CA MET A 258 24.47 -12.08 -12.47
C MET A 258 24.88 -12.30 -13.93
N LEU A 259 25.52 -13.44 -14.24
CA LEU A 259 25.83 -13.82 -15.61
C LEU A 259 24.56 -13.96 -16.44
N THR A 260 23.54 -14.63 -15.88
CA THR A 260 22.23 -14.79 -16.53
C THR A 260 21.61 -13.43 -16.83
N ALA A 261 21.52 -12.52 -15.86
CA ALA A 261 20.97 -11.19 -16.05
C ALA A 261 21.76 -10.35 -17.10
N ARG A 262 23.09 -10.48 -17.12
CA ARG A 262 23.98 -9.79 -18.07
C ARG A 262 23.69 -10.18 -19.53
N PHE A 263 23.45 -11.46 -19.79
CA PHE A 263 23.16 -11.95 -21.14
C PHE A 263 21.67 -11.93 -21.49
N PHE A 264 20.78 -12.04 -20.50
CA PHE A 264 19.34 -12.06 -20.70
C PHE A 264 18.77 -10.69 -21.09
N LEU A 265 19.16 -9.63 -20.39
CA LEU A 265 18.57 -8.31 -20.58
C LEU A 265 18.79 -7.74 -21.99
N PRO A 266 19.99 -7.83 -22.61
CA PRO A 266 20.20 -7.37 -23.98
C PRO A 266 19.28 -8.06 -25.00
N GLU A 267 19.08 -9.37 -24.90
CA GLU A 267 18.19 -10.13 -25.79
C GLU A 267 16.73 -9.65 -25.67
N VAL A 268 16.26 -9.45 -24.43
CA VAL A 268 14.92 -8.89 -24.17
C VAL A 268 14.77 -7.48 -24.76
N LEU A 269 15.77 -6.61 -24.57
CA LEU A 269 15.74 -5.25 -25.10
C LEU A 269 15.83 -5.22 -26.64
N ALA A 270 16.52 -6.18 -27.25
CA ALA A 270 16.55 -6.42 -28.69
C ALA A 270 15.24 -7.02 -29.22
N LYS A 271 14.26 -7.31 -28.34
CA LYS A 271 13.01 -8.01 -28.64
C LYS A 271 13.21 -9.44 -29.16
N ASP A 272 14.38 -10.04 -28.95
CA ASP A 272 14.60 -11.47 -29.18
C ASP A 272 14.23 -12.27 -27.93
N GLY A 273 12.93 -12.53 -27.79
CA GLY A 273 12.41 -13.37 -26.72
C GLY A 273 12.98 -14.79 -26.75
N THR A 274 13.32 -15.32 -27.92
CA THR A 274 13.82 -16.69 -28.07
C THR A 274 15.28 -16.80 -27.62
N GLY A 275 16.11 -15.83 -27.97
CA GLY A 275 17.47 -15.67 -27.47
C GLY A 275 17.49 -15.57 -25.94
N ALA A 276 16.62 -14.74 -25.37
CA ALA A 276 16.48 -14.61 -23.92
C ALA A 276 16.10 -15.93 -23.22
N VAL A 277 15.18 -16.71 -23.79
CA VAL A 277 14.82 -18.04 -23.25
C VAL A 277 15.99 -19.02 -23.35
N LYS A 278 16.78 -19.00 -24.44
CA LYS A 278 17.98 -19.84 -24.56
C LYS A 278 18.98 -19.52 -23.46
N VAL A 279 19.21 -18.24 -23.13
CA VAL A 279 20.07 -17.84 -22.01
C VAL A 279 19.59 -18.43 -20.69
N LEU A 280 18.27 -18.40 -20.42
CA LEU A 280 17.70 -19.01 -19.21
C LEU A 280 17.89 -20.53 -19.18
N LEU A 281 17.66 -21.22 -20.30
CA LEU A 281 17.84 -22.67 -20.38
C LEU A 281 19.30 -23.09 -20.17
N VAL A 282 20.25 -22.35 -20.75
CA VAL A 282 21.68 -22.55 -20.51
C VAL A 282 22.02 -22.34 -19.04
N ALA A 283 21.54 -21.25 -18.42
CA ALA A 283 21.75 -20.99 -17.01
C ALA A 283 21.17 -22.10 -16.11
N CYS A 284 19.98 -22.60 -16.41
CA CYS A 284 19.38 -23.75 -15.72
C CYS A 284 20.25 -25.00 -15.87
N GLY A 285 20.74 -25.31 -17.09
CA GLY A 285 21.65 -26.43 -17.33
C GLY A 285 22.96 -26.33 -16.54
N VAL A 286 23.56 -25.13 -16.52
CA VAL A 286 24.77 -24.84 -15.72
C VAL A 286 24.49 -25.00 -14.23
N MET A 287 23.34 -24.55 -13.74
CA MET A 287 22.96 -24.71 -12.33
C MET A 287 22.77 -26.19 -11.95
N VAL A 288 22.15 -26.99 -12.82
CA VAL A 288 22.02 -28.45 -12.59
C VAL A 288 23.41 -29.09 -12.52
N ALA A 289 24.30 -28.78 -13.47
CA ALA A 289 25.67 -29.30 -13.47
C ALA A 289 26.44 -28.87 -12.22
N ALA A 290 26.36 -27.59 -11.84
CA ALA A 290 26.98 -27.08 -10.63
C ALA A 290 26.44 -27.79 -9.37
N GLN A 291 25.12 -28.00 -9.27
CA GLN A 291 24.54 -28.70 -8.13
C GLN A 291 24.96 -30.17 -8.05
N LEU A 292 25.12 -30.85 -9.18
CA LEU A 292 25.65 -32.21 -9.22
C LEU A 292 27.13 -32.24 -8.77
N LEU A 293 27.94 -31.25 -9.16
CA LEU A 293 29.31 -31.10 -8.68
C LEU A 293 29.37 -30.82 -7.17
N VAL A 294 28.43 -30.05 -6.63
CA VAL A 294 28.30 -29.83 -5.17
C VAL A 294 27.95 -31.12 -4.46
N ALA A 295 26.99 -31.87 -4.97
CA ALA A 295 26.59 -33.15 -4.39
C ALA A 295 27.76 -34.17 -4.45
N LEU A 296 28.52 -34.17 -5.54
CA LEU A 296 29.73 -34.97 -5.67
C LEU A 296 30.83 -34.51 -4.71
N GLY A 297 31.05 -33.21 -4.57
CA GLY A 297 32.00 -32.62 -3.63
C GLY A 297 31.66 -32.96 -2.18
N ASP A 298 30.40 -32.82 -1.78
CA ASP A 298 29.88 -33.24 -0.47
C ASP A 298 30.15 -34.74 -0.22
N TYR A 299 29.92 -35.59 -1.24
CA TYR A 299 30.17 -37.04 -1.15
C TYR A 299 31.67 -37.38 -1.03
N LEU A 300 32.54 -36.70 -1.79
CA LEU A 300 33.98 -36.91 -1.75
C LEU A 300 34.60 -36.38 -0.44
N LEU A 301 34.22 -35.18 0.00
CA LEU A 301 34.70 -34.58 1.25
C LEU A 301 34.25 -35.35 2.50
N ALA A 302 33.14 -36.09 2.41
CA ALA A 302 32.69 -36.99 3.47
C ALA A 302 33.57 -38.25 3.63
N ARG A 303 34.44 -38.56 2.65
CA ARG A 303 35.37 -39.69 2.75
C ARG A 303 36.54 -39.36 3.67
N ARG A 304 36.87 -40.31 4.57
CA ARG A 304 37.89 -40.13 5.62
C ARG A 304 39.33 -40.22 5.10
N ASP A 305 39.53 -40.79 3.93
CA ASP A 305 40.79 -41.06 3.23
C ASP A 305 41.25 -39.93 2.30
N LEU A 306 40.47 -38.85 2.18
CA LEU A 306 40.82 -37.73 1.28
C LEU A 306 42.05 -36.96 1.79
N GLU A 307 43.12 -36.90 0.99
CA GLU A 307 44.36 -36.22 1.38
C GLU A 307 44.18 -34.69 1.56
N GLN A 308 44.91 -34.12 2.51
CA GLN A 308 44.93 -32.69 2.84
C GLN A 308 45.06 -31.72 1.65
N PRO A 309 45.94 -31.93 0.65
CA PRO A 309 46.09 -30.99 -0.48
C PRO A 309 44.81 -30.83 -1.32
N TYR A 310 44.02 -31.88 -1.49
CA TYR A 310 42.75 -31.79 -2.23
C TYR A 310 41.69 -30.98 -1.47
N ARG A 311 41.67 -31.10 -0.12
CA ARG A 311 40.80 -30.27 0.74
C ARG A 311 41.19 -28.81 0.69
N ALA A 312 42.49 -28.52 0.70
CA ALA A 312 43.03 -27.18 0.58
C ALA A 312 42.67 -26.55 -0.78
N LEU A 313 42.86 -27.28 -1.89
CA LEU A 313 42.55 -26.80 -3.24
C LEU A 313 41.07 -26.42 -3.40
N LEU A 314 40.16 -27.29 -2.94
CA LEU A 314 38.71 -27.03 -2.99
C LEU A 314 38.32 -25.79 -2.15
N THR A 315 38.96 -25.61 -1.00
CA THR A 315 38.69 -24.47 -0.11
C THR A 315 39.22 -23.16 -0.69
N TYR A 316 40.47 -23.11 -1.14
CA TYR A 316 41.08 -21.91 -1.72
C TYR A 316 40.45 -21.53 -3.07
N GLY A 317 40.13 -22.51 -3.92
CA GLY A 317 39.41 -22.27 -5.16
C GLY A 317 38.00 -21.68 -4.92
N GLY A 318 37.30 -22.19 -3.91
CA GLY A 318 36.02 -21.63 -3.46
C GLY A 318 36.14 -20.19 -2.96
N LEU A 319 37.16 -19.89 -2.14
CA LEU A 319 37.40 -18.53 -1.63
C LEU A 319 37.73 -17.54 -2.76
N LEU A 320 38.53 -17.95 -3.75
CA LEU A 320 38.85 -17.13 -4.92
C LEU A 320 37.61 -16.83 -5.76
N TYR A 321 36.77 -17.84 -6.00
CA TYR A 321 35.49 -17.65 -6.70
C TYR A 321 34.56 -16.68 -5.95
N ILE A 322 34.44 -16.84 -4.62
CA ILE A 322 33.66 -15.94 -3.78
C ILE A 322 34.19 -14.50 -3.90
N ALA A 323 35.50 -14.29 -3.80
CA ALA A 323 36.11 -12.97 -3.94
C ALA A 323 35.80 -12.32 -5.30
N ALA A 324 35.86 -13.10 -6.39
CA ALA A 324 35.52 -12.63 -7.74
C ALA A 324 34.04 -12.24 -7.88
N VAL A 325 33.11 -13.04 -7.34
CA VAL A 325 31.68 -12.73 -7.34
C VAL A 325 31.39 -11.49 -6.50
N VAL A 326 31.99 -11.36 -5.31
CA VAL A 326 31.87 -10.16 -4.46
C VAL A 326 32.36 -8.93 -5.19
N GLY A 327 33.56 -8.98 -5.77
CA GLY A 327 34.15 -7.86 -6.53
C GLY A 327 33.25 -7.42 -7.67
N THR A 328 32.71 -8.38 -8.44
CA THR A 328 31.79 -8.11 -9.56
C THR A 328 30.47 -7.50 -9.06
N TYR A 329 29.89 -8.06 -7.99
CA TYR A 329 28.64 -7.56 -7.40
C TYR A 329 28.79 -6.12 -6.89
N LEU A 330 29.85 -5.85 -6.12
CA LEU A 330 30.14 -4.51 -5.60
C LEU A 330 30.40 -3.52 -6.75
N PHE A 331 31.07 -3.93 -7.82
CA PHE A 331 31.27 -3.10 -9.01
C PHE A 331 29.94 -2.71 -9.67
N TYR A 332 29.00 -3.64 -9.85
CA TYR A 332 27.66 -3.33 -10.39
C TYR A 332 26.81 -2.49 -9.41
N ALA A 333 26.83 -2.83 -8.12
CA ALA A 333 26.11 -2.09 -7.09
C ALA A 333 26.63 -0.64 -6.98
N ALA A 334 27.95 -0.43 -7.06
CA ALA A 334 28.58 0.88 -7.04
C ALA A 334 28.25 1.73 -8.26
N GLN A 335 28.05 1.13 -9.44
CA GLN A 335 27.57 1.85 -10.63
C GLN A 335 26.08 2.22 -10.54
N ALA A 336 25.30 1.44 -9.80
CA ALA A 336 23.87 1.69 -9.61
C ALA A 336 23.54 2.60 -8.43
N LEU A 337 24.46 2.71 -7.45
CA LEU A 337 24.40 3.74 -6.40
C LEU A 337 24.95 5.06 -6.96
N PRO A 338 24.24 6.20 -6.83
CA PRO A 338 24.89 7.50 -6.87
C PRO A 338 26.03 7.50 -5.84
N ARG A 339 27.12 8.25 -6.05
CA ARG A 339 28.26 8.31 -5.13
C ARG A 339 27.83 8.80 -3.71
N VAL A 340 27.32 7.90 -2.86
CA VAL A 340 26.87 8.19 -1.48
C VAL A 340 28.03 8.11 -0.47
N GLY A 341 29.18 7.57 -0.87
CA GLY A 341 30.34 7.34 0.01
C GLY A 341 31.08 8.59 0.53
N THR A 342 30.83 9.79 -0.02
CA THR A 342 31.43 11.06 0.45
C THR A 342 30.44 11.97 1.18
N GLN A 343 29.21 11.51 1.42
CA GLN A 343 28.09 12.33 1.93
C GLN A 343 27.82 12.20 3.44
N PHE A 344 28.66 11.50 4.19
CA PHE A 344 28.50 11.33 5.65
C PHE A 344 29.42 12.25 6.48
N LEU A 345 29.76 13.44 5.97
CA LEU A 345 30.32 14.53 6.81
C LEU A 345 29.21 15.50 7.27
N PRO A 346 29.11 15.82 8.56
CA PRO A 346 27.97 16.59 9.12
C PRO A 346 27.82 18.03 8.61
N ALA A 347 28.89 18.67 8.12
CA ALA A 347 28.87 20.09 7.76
C ALA A 347 28.24 20.38 6.39
N ALA A 348 28.17 19.40 5.48
CA ALA A 348 27.66 19.59 4.11
C ALA A 348 26.13 19.46 3.97
N LEU A 349 25.43 19.04 5.03
CA LEU A 349 23.96 18.86 5.03
C LEU A 349 23.19 20.19 5.07
N LEU A 350 23.79 21.24 5.63
CA LEU A 350 23.16 22.57 5.75
C LEU A 350 23.29 23.37 4.44
N ASP A 351 24.43 23.32 3.78
CA ASP A 351 24.68 24.07 2.54
C ASP A 351 24.12 23.42 1.26
N ARG A 352 23.76 22.12 1.31
CA ARG A 352 23.24 21.38 0.15
C ARG A 352 21.74 21.17 0.10
N ALA A 353 20.98 21.68 1.06
CA ALA A 353 19.51 21.69 0.96
C ALA A 353 19.01 22.47 -0.28
N GLY A 354 19.82 23.40 -0.82
CA GLY A 354 19.49 24.20 -2.00
C GLY A 354 19.96 23.67 -3.36
N THR A 355 20.82 22.63 -3.45
CA THR A 355 21.53 22.32 -4.72
C THR A 355 21.76 20.83 -5.05
N ILE A 356 21.10 19.87 -4.38
CA ILE A 356 21.26 18.45 -4.72
C ILE A 356 20.51 18.08 -6.02
N SER A 357 21.28 17.89 -7.10
CA SER A 357 20.91 17.32 -8.42
C SER A 357 20.06 16.04 -8.27
N LEU A 358 18.81 15.92 -8.74
CA LEU A 358 18.20 16.02 -10.08
C LEU A 358 18.29 14.77 -11.00
N GLU A 359 18.80 13.62 -10.52
CA GLU A 359 18.82 12.38 -11.34
C GLU A 359 18.24 11.10 -10.69
N ASP A 360 17.89 11.10 -9.39
CA ASP A 360 17.10 10.01 -8.79
C ASP A 360 15.86 10.55 -8.05
N PRO A 361 14.71 10.63 -8.72
CA PRO A 361 13.48 11.21 -8.17
C PRO A 361 12.94 10.47 -6.93
N SER A 362 13.39 9.24 -6.64
CA SER A 362 12.73 8.36 -5.68
C SER A 362 13.18 8.52 -4.22
N ALA A 363 14.46 8.80 -3.94
CA ALA A 363 14.97 8.90 -2.56
C ALA A 363 14.77 10.30 -1.96
N VAL A 364 15.07 11.36 -2.72
CA VAL A 364 14.87 12.76 -2.29
C VAL A 364 13.39 13.06 -2.04
N SER A 365 12.47 12.45 -2.80
CA SER A 365 11.03 12.62 -2.58
C SER A 365 10.54 11.99 -1.27
N ARG A 366 11.16 10.92 -0.77
CA ARG A 366 10.72 10.23 0.46
C ARG A 366 10.94 11.07 1.73
N PHE A 367 12.01 11.86 1.81
CA PHE A 367 12.24 12.76 2.95
C PHE A 367 11.17 13.85 3.06
N VAL A 368 10.71 14.37 1.92
CA VAL A 368 9.56 15.31 1.89
C VAL A 368 8.31 14.62 2.41
N PHE A 369 8.04 13.37 2.01
CA PHE A 369 6.89 12.63 2.49
C PHE A 369 6.95 12.40 4.01
N PHE A 370 8.12 12.08 4.56
CA PHE A 370 8.30 11.88 5.99
C PHE A 370 8.08 13.16 6.78
N ARG A 371 8.59 14.29 6.28
CA ARG A 371 8.34 15.60 6.91
C ARG A 371 6.85 15.93 6.91
N ASP A 372 6.18 15.79 5.78
CA ASP A 372 4.76 16.10 5.66
C ASP A 372 3.91 15.11 6.49
N ALA A 373 4.36 13.85 6.64
CA ALA A 373 3.75 12.87 7.55
C ALA A 373 3.91 13.26 9.02
N LEU A 374 5.08 13.80 9.41
CA LEU A 374 5.31 14.30 10.77
C LEU A 374 4.39 15.47 11.12
N GLU A 375 4.08 16.36 10.17
CA GLU A 375 3.09 17.42 10.38
C GLU A 375 1.67 16.86 10.62
N ILE A 376 1.28 15.80 9.89
CA ILE A 376 0.02 15.10 10.16
C ILE A 376 0.05 14.47 11.57
N ILE A 377 1.15 13.81 11.94
CA ILE A 377 1.32 13.16 13.24
C ILE A 377 1.22 14.17 14.39
N LYS A 378 1.82 15.36 14.27
CA LYS A 378 1.72 16.44 15.26
C LYS A 378 0.28 16.83 15.55
N ASN A 379 -0.57 16.86 14.51
CA ASN A 379 -1.99 17.19 14.64
C ASN A 379 -2.85 16.01 15.11
N HIS A 380 -2.34 14.78 15.02
CA HIS A 380 -3.05 13.54 15.38
C HIS A 380 -2.18 12.56 16.21
N PRO A 381 -1.64 12.95 17.38
CA PRO A 381 -0.52 12.25 17.99
C PRO A 381 -0.87 10.91 18.66
N LEU A 382 -2.07 10.75 19.21
CA LEU A 382 -2.42 9.59 20.05
C LEU A 382 -2.95 8.40 19.24
N LEU A 383 -4.07 8.60 18.55
CA LEU A 383 -4.78 7.56 17.77
C LEU A 383 -4.59 7.71 16.26
N GLY A 384 -3.82 8.71 15.81
CA GLY A 384 -3.67 9.01 14.39
C GLY A 384 -4.92 9.62 13.80
N ALA A 385 -4.99 9.60 12.46
CA ALA A 385 -6.12 10.10 11.69
C ALA A 385 -6.94 8.98 11.02
N GLY A 386 -6.73 7.71 11.41
CA GLY A 386 -7.39 6.54 10.85
C GLY A 386 -6.70 5.97 9.61
N GLY A 387 -7.03 4.72 9.24
CA GLY A 387 -6.51 4.08 8.03
C GLY A 387 -6.83 4.86 6.76
N GLY A 388 -5.85 5.00 5.86
CA GLY A 388 -5.98 5.82 4.65
C GLY A 388 -5.90 7.34 4.88
N ALA A 389 -5.55 7.78 6.09
CA ALA A 389 -5.39 9.19 6.41
C ALA A 389 -4.34 9.91 5.57
N TRP A 390 -3.21 9.24 5.28
CA TRP A 390 -2.14 9.83 4.47
C TRP A 390 -2.69 10.34 3.14
N ASN A 391 -3.24 9.44 2.31
CA ASN A 391 -3.77 9.75 0.98
C ASN A 391 -4.88 10.83 1.04
N THR A 392 -5.58 10.92 2.18
CA THR A 392 -6.67 11.86 2.40
C THR A 392 -6.18 13.26 2.78
N LEU A 393 -5.10 13.36 3.57
CA LEU A 393 -4.69 14.61 4.21
C LEU A 393 -3.45 15.27 3.60
N TYR A 394 -2.51 14.49 3.03
CA TYR A 394 -1.19 15.00 2.71
C TYR A 394 -1.20 16.20 1.74
N HIS A 395 -2.22 16.28 0.88
CA HIS A 395 -2.42 17.39 -0.06
C HIS A 395 -2.54 18.77 0.62
N ARG A 396 -2.99 18.79 1.88
CA ARG A 396 -3.10 20.01 2.68
C ARG A 396 -1.76 20.44 3.28
N TYR A 397 -0.87 19.49 3.52
CA TYR A 397 0.41 19.70 4.20
C TYR A 397 1.58 19.87 3.23
N LYS A 398 1.47 19.34 2.01
CA LYS A 398 2.57 19.40 1.04
C LYS A 398 2.91 20.83 0.64
N GLU A 399 4.20 21.13 0.67
CA GLU A 399 4.75 22.41 0.23
C GLU A 399 5.17 22.38 -1.25
N GLY A 400 5.24 21.19 -1.85
CA GLY A 400 5.72 20.99 -3.22
C GLY A 400 4.81 20.12 -4.06
N ALA A 401 5.03 20.15 -5.37
CA ALA A 401 4.26 19.33 -6.29
C ALA A 401 4.70 17.86 -6.26
N TYR A 402 3.88 16.98 -5.69
CA TYR A 402 4.02 15.52 -5.80
C TYR A 402 2.68 14.80 -5.61
N PHE A 403 2.64 13.54 -6.06
CA PHE A 403 1.51 12.64 -5.85
C PHE A 403 1.99 11.27 -5.35
N THR A 404 1.38 10.77 -4.28
CA THR A 404 1.64 9.43 -3.75
C THR A 404 0.46 8.99 -2.89
N THR A 405 0.05 7.72 -3.03
CA THR A 405 -1.02 7.14 -2.21
C THR A 405 -0.54 6.68 -0.84
N GLU A 406 0.78 6.54 -0.64
CA GLU A 406 1.40 5.98 0.56
C GLU A 406 2.61 6.81 1.01
N VAL A 407 2.96 6.78 2.30
CA VAL A 407 4.12 7.51 2.83
C VAL A 407 5.46 6.94 2.32
N HIS A 408 5.47 5.71 1.80
CA HIS A 408 6.71 4.97 1.44
C HIS A 408 7.58 4.64 2.65
N SER A 409 6.95 4.45 3.81
CA SER A 409 7.53 3.82 5.00
C SER A 409 6.40 3.25 5.82
N VAL A 410 6.39 1.94 6.07
CA VAL A 410 5.35 1.31 6.88
C VAL A 410 5.29 1.90 8.29
N PHE A 411 6.43 2.31 8.84
CA PHE A 411 6.50 2.91 10.18
C PHE A 411 5.80 4.27 10.23
N MET A 412 6.09 5.15 9.27
CA MET A 412 5.42 6.44 9.18
C MET A 412 3.95 6.30 8.81
N GLN A 413 3.62 5.36 7.93
CA GLN A 413 2.23 5.04 7.58
C GLN A 413 1.44 4.62 8.83
N THR A 414 1.94 3.64 9.59
CA THR A 414 1.29 3.19 10.83
C THR A 414 1.17 4.33 11.84
N TRP A 415 2.18 5.20 11.96
CA TRP A 415 2.12 6.35 12.87
C TRP A 415 1.05 7.37 12.46
N VAL A 416 0.93 7.69 11.16
CA VAL A 416 -0.14 8.57 10.64
C VAL A 416 -1.53 7.96 10.89
N GLU A 417 -1.68 6.65 10.71
CA GLU A 417 -2.99 5.99 10.75
C GLU A 417 -3.48 5.63 12.15
N THR A 418 -2.56 5.31 13.07
CA THR A 418 -2.89 4.80 14.42
C THR A 418 -2.25 5.59 15.56
N GLY A 419 -1.51 6.64 15.23
CA GLY A 419 -0.84 7.49 16.19
C GLY A 419 0.31 6.78 16.89
N THR A 420 0.79 7.40 17.97
CA THR A 420 1.95 6.91 18.71
C THR A 420 1.68 5.54 19.34
N ILE A 421 0.43 5.23 19.69
CA ILE A 421 0.04 3.94 20.28
C ILE A 421 0.33 2.80 19.30
N GLY A 422 -0.24 2.84 18.09
CA GLY A 422 -0.03 1.78 17.11
C GLY A 422 1.40 1.76 16.56
N PHE A 423 2.06 2.92 16.44
CA PHE A 423 3.49 2.98 16.10
C PHE A 423 4.37 2.22 17.10
N LEU A 424 4.17 2.42 18.40
CA LEU A 424 4.92 1.73 19.45
C LEU A 424 4.62 0.22 19.47
N LEU A 425 3.37 -0.19 19.24
CA LEU A 425 2.98 -1.60 19.17
C LEU A 425 3.62 -2.30 17.96
N PHE A 426 3.58 -1.66 16.79
CA PHE A 426 4.20 -2.19 15.57
C PHE A 426 5.72 -2.29 15.71
N THR A 427 6.38 -1.23 16.16
CA THR A 427 7.83 -1.21 16.37
C THR A 427 8.26 -2.20 17.45
N GLY A 428 7.52 -2.25 18.56
CA GLY A 428 7.73 -3.19 19.66
C GLY A 428 7.66 -4.65 19.22
N PHE A 429 6.74 -5.00 18.32
CA PHE A 429 6.64 -6.36 17.77
C PHE A 429 7.96 -6.79 17.10
N TRP A 430 8.50 -5.95 16.22
CA TRP A 430 9.72 -6.27 15.48
C TRP A 430 10.96 -6.28 16.37
N LEU A 431 11.04 -5.40 17.37
CA LEU A 431 12.11 -5.42 18.37
C LEU A 431 12.09 -6.71 19.21
N VAL A 432 10.91 -7.15 19.66
CA VAL A 432 10.76 -8.41 20.40
C VAL A 432 11.10 -9.60 19.51
N LEU A 433 10.67 -9.61 18.24
CA LEU A 433 11.01 -10.67 17.30
C LEU A 433 12.54 -10.74 17.05
N ALA A 434 13.20 -9.60 16.85
CA ALA A 434 14.65 -9.54 16.67
C ALA A 434 15.40 -10.04 17.92
N TYR A 435 14.97 -9.64 19.12
CA TYR A 435 15.52 -10.13 20.38
C TYR A 435 15.38 -11.65 20.52
N VAL A 436 14.20 -12.18 20.20
CA VAL A 436 13.91 -13.62 20.23
C VAL A 436 14.80 -14.39 19.25
N LEU A 437 15.02 -13.86 18.05
CA LEU A 437 15.91 -14.45 17.06
C LEU A 437 17.37 -14.42 17.52
N TRP A 438 17.84 -13.30 18.07
CA TRP A 438 19.18 -13.20 18.66
C TRP A 438 19.41 -14.27 19.73
N ARG A 439 18.45 -14.45 20.65
CA ARG A 439 18.48 -15.52 21.66
C ARG A 439 18.55 -16.90 21.02
N LEU A 440 17.71 -17.16 20.01
CA LEU A 440 17.70 -18.44 19.29
C LEU A 440 19.06 -18.74 18.64
N ALA A 441 19.71 -17.76 18.04
CA ALA A 441 21.03 -17.91 17.40
C ALA A 441 22.15 -18.21 18.42
N THR A 442 22.07 -17.63 19.62
CA THR A 442 23.08 -17.86 20.69
C THR A 442 22.94 -19.21 21.39
N SER A 443 21.75 -19.81 21.39
CA SER A 443 21.48 -21.09 22.07
C SER A 443 20.65 -22.05 21.19
N PRO A 444 21.24 -22.55 20.08
CA PRO A 444 20.54 -23.47 19.19
C PRO A 444 20.43 -24.86 19.84
N ALA A 445 19.26 -25.17 20.39
CA ALA A 445 19.03 -26.45 21.09
C ALA A 445 18.29 -27.51 20.25
N ALA A 446 17.65 -27.14 19.13
CA ALA A 446 16.73 -28.02 18.39
C ALA A 446 17.10 -28.18 16.89
N PRO A 447 16.94 -29.37 16.28
CA PRO A 447 17.27 -29.63 14.87
C PRO A 447 16.53 -28.75 13.85
N GLY A 448 15.33 -28.28 14.21
CA GLY A 448 14.47 -27.42 13.40
C GLY A 448 14.80 -25.92 13.48
N TYR A 449 15.76 -25.50 14.32
CA TYR A 449 16.09 -24.08 14.52
C TYR A 449 16.41 -23.31 13.22
N PRO A 450 17.07 -23.88 12.18
CA PRO A 450 17.40 -23.11 10.98
C PRO A 450 16.16 -22.65 10.22
N LEU A 451 15.06 -23.41 10.24
CA LEU A 451 13.80 -23.00 9.61
C LEU A 451 13.18 -21.80 10.33
N VAL A 452 13.22 -21.81 11.67
CA VAL A 452 12.71 -20.72 12.50
C VAL A 452 13.58 -19.46 12.31
N TRP A 453 14.90 -19.64 12.33
CA TRP A 453 15.86 -18.57 12.05
C TRP A 453 15.65 -17.96 10.67
N GLY A 454 15.63 -18.78 9.61
CA GLY A 454 15.41 -18.33 8.24
C GLY A 454 14.08 -17.61 8.05
N SER A 455 13.00 -18.10 8.68
CA SER A 455 11.69 -17.43 8.65
C SER A 455 11.74 -16.04 9.29
N GLY A 456 12.45 -15.93 10.42
CA GLY A 456 12.63 -14.66 11.14
C GLY A 456 13.46 -13.66 10.36
N VAL A 457 14.57 -14.09 9.77
CA VAL A 457 15.42 -13.23 8.92
C VAL A 457 14.66 -12.79 7.67
N ALA A 458 13.88 -13.68 7.04
CA ALA A 458 13.02 -13.33 5.92
C ALA A 458 11.98 -12.27 6.30
N ALA A 459 11.34 -12.39 7.46
CA ALA A 459 10.39 -11.39 7.97
C ALA A 459 11.07 -10.04 8.23
N LEU A 460 12.21 -10.03 8.91
CA LEU A 460 12.98 -8.82 9.20
C LEU A 460 13.49 -8.13 7.92
N ALA A 461 13.92 -8.90 6.91
CA ALA A 461 14.35 -8.36 5.63
C ALA A 461 13.20 -7.63 4.91
N LEU A 462 12.01 -8.23 4.89
CA LEU A 462 10.84 -7.61 4.26
C LEU A 462 10.38 -6.34 4.99
N VAL A 463 10.39 -6.34 6.33
CA VAL A 463 10.06 -5.16 7.15
C VAL A 463 11.13 -4.08 7.00
N GLY A 464 12.41 -4.44 6.99
CA GLY A 464 13.53 -3.52 6.78
C GLY A 464 13.45 -2.85 5.42
N HIS A 465 13.15 -3.59 4.35
CA HIS A 465 12.90 -3.02 3.03
C HIS A 465 11.66 -2.11 3.01
N SER A 466 10.66 -2.41 3.84
CA SER A 466 9.43 -1.61 3.99
C SER A 466 9.59 -0.40 4.93
N ALA A 467 10.76 -0.22 5.55
CA ALA A 467 11.07 1.00 6.28
C ALA A 467 11.32 2.18 5.33
N ILE A 468 11.76 1.88 4.10
CA ILE A 468 12.08 2.84 3.04
C ILE A 468 11.16 2.70 1.81
N ASP A 469 10.12 1.88 1.91
CA ASP A 469 9.13 1.71 0.85
C ASP A 469 7.76 1.24 1.38
N PHE A 470 6.71 1.29 0.57
CA PHE A 470 5.33 0.93 0.97
C PHE A 470 4.97 -0.54 0.68
N ASN A 471 5.94 -1.47 0.71
CA ASN A 471 5.69 -2.85 0.28
C ASN A 471 4.56 -3.52 1.10
N LEU A 472 4.43 -3.21 2.39
CA LEU A 472 3.38 -3.76 3.25
C LEU A 472 1.99 -3.14 3.05
N SER A 473 1.87 -2.08 2.24
CA SER A 473 0.56 -1.61 1.77
C SER A 473 -0.05 -2.59 0.74
N LEU A 474 0.74 -3.50 0.16
CA LEU A 474 0.25 -4.66 -0.61
C LEU A 474 -0.06 -5.80 0.37
N PRO A 475 -1.34 -6.16 0.61
CA PRO A 475 -1.71 -7.14 1.63
C PRO A 475 -1.10 -8.53 1.44
N ALA A 476 -0.76 -8.93 0.22
CA ALA A 476 -0.06 -10.19 -0.02
C ALA A 476 1.30 -10.26 0.72
N LEU A 477 2.05 -9.16 0.74
CA LEU A 477 3.35 -9.09 1.41
C LEU A 477 3.18 -8.98 2.93
N ALA A 478 2.15 -8.28 3.40
CA ALA A 478 1.80 -8.25 4.82
C ALA A 478 1.38 -9.63 5.32
N ILE A 479 0.51 -10.36 4.60
CA ILE A 479 0.14 -11.75 4.91
C ILE A 479 1.40 -12.62 5.02
N LEU A 480 2.34 -12.52 4.08
CA LEU A 480 3.61 -13.25 4.15
C LEU A 480 4.42 -12.89 5.41
N VAL A 481 4.59 -11.61 5.72
CA VAL A 481 5.43 -11.18 6.85
C VAL A 481 4.85 -11.65 8.18
N TRP A 482 3.53 -11.54 8.35
CA TRP A 482 2.84 -11.99 9.55
C TRP A 482 2.77 -13.53 9.63
N ALA A 483 2.71 -14.21 8.48
CA ALA A 483 2.84 -15.66 8.43
C ALA A 483 4.24 -16.14 8.85
N LEU A 484 5.30 -15.52 8.35
CA LEU A 484 6.68 -15.82 8.74
C LEU A 484 6.91 -15.55 10.24
N ALA A 485 6.38 -14.44 10.77
CA ALA A 485 6.40 -14.16 12.20
C ALA A 485 5.59 -15.19 13.01
N GLY A 486 4.49 -15.68 12.45
CA GLY A 486 3.70 -16.78 13.00
C GLY A 486 4.52 -18.08 13.07
N ILE A 487 5.24 -18.43 12.00
CA ILE A 487 6.16 -19.57 11.96
C ILE A 487 7.23 -19.44 13.05
N VAL A 488 7.82 -18.25 13.22
CA VAL A 488 8.81 -17.99 14.27
C VAL A 488 8.21 -18.28 15.65
N ARG A 489 7.07 -17.67 15.96
CA ARG A 489 6.35 -17.87 17.22
C ARG A 489 6.07 -19.36 17.47
N GLY A 490 5.47 -20.05 16.49
CA GLY A 490 5.11 -21.46 16.62
C GLY A 490 6.32 -22.37 16.79
N GLY A 491 7.37 -22.11 16.03
CA GLY A 491 8.62 -22.86 16.08
C GLY A 491 9.30 -22.76 17.45
N ILE A 492 9.33 -21.57 18.06
CA ILE A 492 9.89 -21.38 19.41
C ILE A 492 9.10 -22.18 20.45
N THR A 493 7.77 -22.15 20.41
CA THR A 493 6.97 -22.97 21.35
C THR A 493 7.24 -24.46 21.16
N GLY A 494 7.45 -24.91 19.91
CA GLY A 494 7.84 -26.27 19.60
C GLY A 494 9.21 -26.64 20.16
N THR A 495 10.21 -25.77 20.02
CA THR A 495 11.57 -26.00 20.54
C THR A 495 11.62 -25.94 22.06
N GLU A 496 10.89 -25.03 22.70
CA GLU A 496 10.74 -24.95 24.17
C GLU A 496 10.15 -26.25 24.74
N PHE A 497 9.13 -26.81 24.10
CA PHE A 497 8.52 -28.09 24.51
C PHE A 497 9.49 -29.27 24.40
N GLN A 498 10.33 -29.30 23.36
CA GLN A 498 11.28 -30.40 23.12
C GLN A 498 12.56 -30.31 23.98
N SER A 499 13.04 -29.09 24.26
CA SER A 499 14.33 -28.88 24.93
C SER A 499 14.21 -28.57 26.43
N GLY A 500 13.00 -28.33 26.96
CA GLY A 500 12.80 -27.86 28.34
C GLY A 500 13.27 -26.41 28.58
N TYR A 501 13.73 -25.73 27.53
CA TYR A 501 14.17 -24.34 27.55
C TYR A 501 12.98 -23.42 27.84
N ARG A 502 13.09 -22.58 28.88
CA ARG A 502 12.09 -21.55 29.22
C ARG A 502 12.64 -20.19 28.83
N PRO A 503 11.88 -19.34 28.10
CA PRO A 503 12.37 -18.03 27.71
C PRO A 503 12.55 -17.13 28.93
N GLY A 504 13.62 -16.31 28.91
CA GLY A 504 13.93 -15.31 29.94
C GLY A 504 12.89 -14.17 30.05
N PHE A 505 11.80 -14.19 29.29
CA PHE A 505 10.69 -13.25 29.49
C PHE A 505 10.03 -13.42 30.87
N ASN A 506 10.04 -14.63 31.44
CA ASN A 506 9.65 -14.83 32.83
C ASN A 506 10.63 -14.16 33.81
N GLN A 507 11.91 -13.98 33.44
CA GLN A 507 12.85 -13.20 34.23
C GLN A 507 12.60 -11.69 34.08
N LEU A 508 12.38 -11.16 32.87
CA LEU A 508 12.08 -9.73 32.68
C LEU A 508 10.74 -9.33 33.32
N ALA A 509 9.71 -10.16 33.19
CA ALA A 509 8.45 -10.01 33.91
C ALA A 509 8.63 -10.14 35.43
N SER A 510 9.58 -10.98 35.90
CA SER A 510 9.93 -11.03 37.33
C SER A 510 10.70 -9.79 37.80
N ILE A 511 11.54 -9.19 36.96
CA ILE A 511 12.28 -7.97 37.27
C ILE A 511 11.33 -6.78 37.31
N ILE A 512 10.43 -6.65 36.33
CA ILE A 512 9.38 -5.62 36.30
C ILE A 512 8.38 -5.84 37.45
N GLY A 513 8.00 -7.08 37.73
CA GLY A 513 7.17 -7.44 38.89
C GLY A 513 7.80 -7.02 40.21
N LYS A 514 9.09 -7.34 40.41
CA LYS A 514 9.88 -6.88 41.56
C LYS A 514 9.98 -5.36 41.64
N ALA A 515 10.17 -4.67 40.52
CA ALA A 515 10.21 -3.20 40.47
C ALA A 515 8.86 -2.55 40.80
N LEU A 516 7.74 -3.24 40.53
CA LEU A 516 6.38 -2.81 40.85
C LEU A 516 5.87 -3.33 42.21
N GLY A 517 6.75 -3.91 43.04
CA GLY A 517 6.39 -4.44 44.37
C GLY A 517 5.46 -5.66 44.36
N LYS A 518 5.30 -6.33 43.21
CA LYS A 518 4.48 -7.55 43.07
C LYS A 518 5.37 -8.77 42.98
N ALA A 519 5.22 -9.71 43.92
CA ALA A 519 5.94 -10.99 43.85
C ALA A 519 5.68 -11.65 42.49
N PRO A 520 6.71 -12.22 41.82
CA PRO A 520 6.54 -12.87 40.54
C PRO A 520 5.65 -14.09 40.73
N ALA A 521 4.39 -14.01 40.28
CA ALA A 521 3.53 -15.16 40.18
C ALA A 521 4.18 -16.15 39.23
N ILE A 522 4.72 -17.25 39.77
CA ILE A 522 5.06 -18.43 38.98
C ILE A 522 3.74 -18.82 38.29
N PRO A 523 3.66 -18.87 36.95
CA PRO A 523 2.52 -19.50 36.33
C PRO A 523 2.63 -20.99 36.65
N GLN A 524 2.03 -21.40 37.77
CA GLN A 524 1.51 -22.76 37.91
C GLN A 524 0.73 -23.04 36.61
N LYS A 525 0.75 -24.29 36.13
CA LYS A 525 -0.18 -24.74 35.09
C LYS A 525 -1.58 -24.39 35.57
N GLN A 526 -2.07 -23.20 35.23
CA GLN A 526 -3.43 -22.82 35.52
C GLN A 526 -4.24 -23.83 34.76
N HIS A 527 -5.00 -24.65 35.49
CA HIS A 527 -6.13 -25.34 34.92
C HIS A 527 -7.07 -24.24 34.41
N VAL A 528 -6.79 -23.73 33.20
CA VAL A 528 -7.69 -22.83 32.51
C VAL A 528 -8.94 -23.69 32.33
N ASN A 529 -10.02 -23.27 32.98
CA ASN A 529 -11.31 -23.92 32.85
C ASN A 529 -11.76 -23.77 31.40
N HIS A 530 -11.32 -24.70 30.55
CA HIS A 530 -11.49 -24.62 29.11
C HIS A 530 -12.97 -24.79 28.80
N ARG A 531 -13.58 -23.69 28.35
CA ARG A 531 -14.95 -23.64 27.88
C ARG A 531 -14.92 -23.66 26.35
N PRO A 532 -14.95 -24.85 25.70
CA PRO A 532 -14.84 -24.95 24.24
C PRO A 532 -15.92 -24.13 23.51
N TRP A 533 -17.11 -24.00 24.11
CA TRP A 533 -18.20 -23.18 23.58
C TRP A 533 -17.87 -21.69 23.55
N LEU A 534 -17.13 -21.16 24.54
CA LEU A 534 -16.74 -19.75 24.56
C LEU A 534 -15.69 -19.48 23.48
N GLN A 535 -14.76 -20.42 23.27
CA GLN A 535 -13.78 -20.36 22.20
C GLN A 535 -14.44 -20.43 20.81
N LEU A 536 -15.45 -21.29 20.65
CA LEU A 536 -16.28 -21.34 19.43
C LEU A 536 -17.01 -20.02 19.20
N ALA A 537 -17.63 -19.45 20.24
CA ALA A 537 -18.33 -18.18 20.14
C ALA A 537 -17.38 -17.04 19.75
N VAL A 538 -16.25 -16.88 20.43
CA VAL A 538 -15.24 -15.84 20.11
C VAL A 538 -14.66 -16.06 18.71
N GLY A 539 -14.33 -17.30 18.36
CA GLY A 539 -13.80 -17.64 17.03
C GLY A 539 -14.80 -17.36 15.91
N LEU A 540 -16.07 -17.72 16.11
CA LEU A 540 -17.15 -17.42 15.17
C LEU A 540 -17.35 -15.91 15.03
N LEU A 541 -17.34 -15.15 16.12
CA LEU A 541 -17.45 -13.69 16.09
C LEU A 541 -16.32 -13.05 15.28
N LEU A 542 -15.07 -13.47 15.48
CA LEU A 542 -13.93 -12.96 14.71
C LEU A 542 -14.01 -13.34 13.22
N ALA A 543 -14.43 -14.57 12.92
CA ALA A 543 -14.65 -15.01 11.54
C ALA A 543 -15.73 -14.16 10.85
N LEU A 544 -16.86 -13.94 11.52
CA LEU A 544 -17.98 -13.13 11.01
C LEU A 544 -17.61 -11.65 10.90
N ALA A 545 -16.84 -11.11 11.84
CA ALA A 545 -16.34 -9.74 11.80
C ALA A 545 -15.43 -9.48 10.58
N LEU A 546 -14.78 -10.51 10.06
CA LEU A 546 -14.01 -10.43 8.82
C LEU A 546 -14.85 -10.72 7.57
N TRP A 547 -15.64 -11.80 7.61
CA TRP A 547 -16.40 -12.29 6.46
C TRP A 547 -17.52 -11.32 6.07
N LEU A 548 -18.37 -10.91 7.01
CA LEU A 548 -19.59 -10.17 6.70
C LEU A 548 -19.28 -8.80 6.05
N PRO A 549 -18.39 -7.96 6.61
CA PRO A 549 -18.02 -6.71 5.94
C PRO A 549 -17.36 -6.97 4.58
N ALA A 550 -16.48 -7.97 4.48
CA ALA A 550 -15.79 -8.28 3.23
C ALA A 550 -16.77 -8.66 2.11
N TRP A 551 -17.74 -9.53 2.40
CA TRP A 551 -18.78 -9.94 1.47
C TRP A 551 -19.69 -8.76 1.09
N ARG A 552 -20.16 -7.97 2.08
CA ARG A 552 -21.03 -6.82 1.82
C ARG A 552 -20.34 -5.76 0.96
N PHE A 553 -19.09 -5.43 1.27
CA PHE A 553 -18.32 -4.43 0.51
C PHE A 553 -18.00 -4.90 -0.90
N TYR A 554 -17.80 -6.20 -1.12
CA TYR A 554 -17.61 -6.74 -2.46
C TYR A 554 -18.89 -6.55 -3.31
N GLN A 555 -20.04 -6.94 -2.75
CA GLN A 555 -21.34 -6.78 -3.42
C GLN A 555 -21.68 -5.30 -3.66
N ALA A 556 -21.42 -4.43 -2.67
CA ALA A 556 -21.58 -2.99 -2.82
C ALA A 556 -20.72 -2.41 -3.96
N GLY A 557 -19.47 -2.87 -4.06
CA GLY A 557 -18.55 -2.48 -5.14
C GLY A 557 -19.07 -2.82 -6.53
N VAL A 558 -19.61 -4.05 -6.71
CA VAL A 558 -20.21 -4.51 -7.97
C VAL A 558 -21.43 -3.65 -8.34
N LEU A 559 -22.37 -3.50 -7.40
CA LEU A 559 -23.59 -2.71 -7.60
C LEU A 559 -23.30 -1.24 -7.83
N GLY A 560 -22.32 -0.66 -7.12
CA GLY A 560 -21.90 0.72 -7.30
C GLY A 560 -21.27 0.97 -8.68
N ALA A 561 -20.49 0.01 -9.19
CA ALA A 561 -19.93 0.09 -10.54
C ALA A 561 -21.02 -0.03 -11.63
N GLU A 562 -22.03 -0.88 -11.42
CA GLU A 562 -23.22 -0.94 -12.29
C GLU A 562 -24.06 0.33 -12.22
N GLY A 563 -24.26 0.88 -11.02
CA GLY A 563 -24.95 2.16 -10.81
C GLY A 563 -24.26 3.31 -11.54
N ALA A 564 -22.93 3.42 -11.42
CA ALA A 564 -22.15 4.43 -12.14
C ALA A 564 -22.25 4.25 -13.68
N ARG A 565 -22.26 3.02 -14.18
CA ARG A 565 -22.51 2.74 -15.61
C ARG A 565 -23.92 3.16 -16.03
N ALA A 566 -24.93 2.95 -15.19
CA ALA A 566 -26.30 3.39 -15.45
C ALA A 566 -26.44 4.92 -15.48
N ILE A 567 -25.70 5.64 -14.62
CA ILE A 567 -25.61 7.12 -14.67
C ILE A 567 -25.05 7.57 -16.02
N ASN A 568 -23.92 6.99 -16.45
CA ASN A 568 -23.29 7.32 -17.73
C ASN A 568 -24.19 6.97 -18.93
N ALA A 569 -24.97 5.89 -18.82
CA ALA A 569 -25.95 5.48 -19.82
C ALA A 569 -27.27 6.29 -19.76
N GLN A 570 -27.35 7.33 -18.93
CA GLN A 570 -28.54 8.17 -18.75
C GLN A 570 -29.80 7.40 -18.34
N LYS A 571 -29.64 6.36 -17.50
CA LYS A 571 -30.72 5.54 -16.94
C LYS A 571 -30.92 5.84 -15.45
N PRO A 572 -31.52 6.98 -15.07
CA PRO A 572 -31.52 7.47 -13.70
C PRO A 572 -32.29 6.59 -12.71
N PHE A 573 -33.37 5.91 -13.12
CA PHE A 573 -34.11 5.00 -12.23
C PHE A 573 -33.30 3.75 -11.86
N ALA A 574 -32.67 3.12 -12.86
CA ALA A 574 -31.79 1.98 -12.63
C ALA A 574 -30.56 2.39 -11.79
N ALA A 575 -29.98 3.55 -12.10
CA ALA A 575 -28.87 4.11 -11.32
C ALA A 575 -29.24 4.30 -9.85
N LYS A 576 -30.40 4.91 -9.57
CA LYS A 576 -30.91 5.11 -8.22
C LYS A 576 -31.05 3.79 -7.46
N GLU A 577 -31.74 2.81 -8.04
CA GLU A 577 -31.98 1.52 -7.38
C GLU A 577 -30.67 0.78 -7.05
N LEU A 578 -29.74 0.73 -8.01
CA LEU A 578 -28.44 0.10 -7.85
C LEU A 578 -27.60 0.79 -6.78
N MET A 579 -27.57 2.12 -6.78
CA MET A 579 -26.76 2.90 -5.85
C MET A 579 -27.34 2.89 -4.43
N GLU A 580 -28.67 2.83 -4.27
CA GLU A 580 -29.32 2.60 -2.97
C GLU A 580 -28.98 1.20 -2.41
N LYS A 581 -29.00 0.16 -3.25
CA LYS A 581 -28.58 -1.19 -2.84
C LYS A 581 -27.10 -1.20 -2.44
N ALA A 582 -26.24 -0.54 -3.21
CA ALA A 582 -24.81 -0.40 -2.90
C ALA A 582 -24.59 0.30 -1.56
N HIS A 583 -25.25 1.44 -1.34
CA HIS A 583 -25.16 2.19 -0.08
C HIS A 583 -25.69 1.41 1.13
N ARG A 584 -26.78 0.64 0.97
CA ARG A 584 -27.27 -0.24 2.05
C ARG A 584 -26.23 -1.28 2.45
N LEU A 585 -25.49 -1.84 1.49
CA LEU A 585 -24.47 -2.85 1.75
C LEU A 585 -23.19 -2.26 2.35
N ASP A 586 -22.75 -1.11 1.82
CA ASP A 586 -21.61 -0.33 2.31
C ASP A 586 -22.03 1.12 2.63
N PRO A 587 -22.44 1.39 3.89
CA PRO A 587 -22.88 2.71 4.30
C PRO A 587 -21.73 3.71 4.46
N PHE A 588 -20.48 3.27 4.37
CA PHE A 588 -19.30 4.11 4.65
C PHE A 588 -18.74 4.78 3.38
N THR A 589 -19.07 4.26 2.19
CA THR A 589 -18.57 4.80 0.92
C THR A 589 -19.34 6.07 0.52
N ALA A 590 -18.68 7.22 0.63
CA ALA A 590 -19.28 8.54 0.39
C ALA A 590 -19.69 8.78 -1.07
N THR A 591 -19.00 8.19 -2.04
CA THR A 591 -19.27 8.38 -3.47
C THR A 591 -20.62 7.83 -3.89
N TYR A 592 -21.12 6.76 -3.25
CA TYR A 592 -22.48 6.25 -3.53
C TYR A 592 -23.55 7.27 -3.17
N LEU A 593 -23.40 7.95 -2.03
CA LEU A 593 -24.30 9.02 -1.61
C LEU A 593 -24.16 10.28 -2.48
N ALA A 594 -22.96 10.63 -2.90
CA ALA A 594 -22.74 11.76 -3.81
C ALA A 594 -23.41 11.52 -5.18
N ASP A 595 -23.24 10.32 -5.73
CA ASP A 595 -23.87 9.91 -6.99
C ASP A 595 -25.41 9.81 -6.83
N LEU A 596 -25.92 9.30 -5.71
CA LEU A 596 -27.36 9.31 -5.38
C LEU A 596 -27.91 10.73 -5.27
N ALA A 597 -27.17 11.66 -4.64
CA ALA A 597 -27.56 13.05 -4.54
C ALA A 597 -27.72 13.69 -5.93
N GLN A 598 -26.80 13.39 -6.85
CA GLN A 598 -26.88 13.84 -8.23
C GLN A 598 -28.09 13.27 -8.98
N VAL A 599 -28.34 11.97 -8.84
CA VAL A 599 -29.48 11.31 -9.51
C VAL A 599 -30.82 11.82 -8.96
N GLU A 600 -30.95 11.94 -7.64
CA GLU A 600 -32.18 12.46 -7.01
C GLU A 600 -32.42 13.94 -7.34
N ALA A 601 -31.37 14.76 -7.42
CA ALA A 601 -31.50 16.15 -7.87
C ALA A 601 -32.04 16.23 -9.29
N ALA A 602 -31.49 15.43 -10.22
CA ALA A 602 -31.93 15.41 -11.60
C ALA A 602 -33.40 14.93 -11.74
N LEU A 603 -33.76 13.85 -11.05
CA LEU A 603 -35.12 13.32 -11.05
C LEU A 603 -36.13 14.28 -10.40
N GLY A 604 -35.75 14.88 -9.27
CA GLY A 604 -36.57 15.84 -8.55
C GLY A 604 -36.87 17.09 -9.37
N LEU A 605 -35.88 17.63 -10.10
CA LEU A 605 -36.07 18.76 -11.00
C LEU A 605 -36.95 18.38 -12.20
N ALA A 606 -36.69 17.24 -12.84
CA ALA A 606 -37.45 16.78 -14.00
C ALA A 606 -38.94 16.54 -13.68
N ARG A 607 -39.24 16.07 -12.47
CA ARG A 607 -40.61 15.74 -12.02
C ARG A 607 -41.25 16.82 -11.14
N LYS A 608 -40.51 17.88 -10.81
CA LYS A 608 -40.91 18.90 -9.82
C LYS A 608 -41.30 18.28 -8.46
N ASP A 609 -40.55 17.27 -8.02
CA ASP A 609 -40.78 16.55 -6.77
C ASP A 609 -39.92 17.14 -5.62
N PRO A 610 -40.51 17.88 -4.67
CA PRO A 610 -39.77 18.50 -3.58
C PRO A 610 -39.17 17.47 -2.60
N ALA A 611 -39.76 16.29 -2.46
CA ALA A 611 -39.24 15.25 -1.58
C ALA A 611 -37.93 14.65 -2.13
N ALA A 612 -37.86 14.44 -3.45
CA ALA A 612 -36.63 14.01 -4.11
C ALA A 612 -35.51 15.06 -3.98
N LEU A 613 -35.83 16.35 -4.11
CA LEU A 613 -34.86 17.44 -3.93
C LEU A 613 -34.34 17.52 -2.48
N GLN A 614 -35.21 17.28 -1.49
CA GLN A 614 -34.81 17.22 -0.09
C GLN A 614 -33.89 16.02 0.19
N LYS A 615 -34.20 14.84 -0.35
CA LYS A 615 -33.32 13.66 -0.28
C LYS A 615 -31.96 13.92 -0.92
N ALA A 616 -31.91 14.58 -2.08
CA ALA A 616 -30.66 14.94 -2.73
C ALA A 616 -29.77 15.79 -1.82
N LYS A 617 -30.36 16.78 -1.13
CA LYS A 617 -29.68 17.64 -0.17
C LYS A 617 -29.13 16.85 1.02
N GLU A 618 -29.91 15.91 1.56
CA GLU A 618 -29.52 15.06 2.69
C GLU A 618 -28.39 14.10 2.32
N TYR A 619 -28.48 13.47 1.14
CA TYR A 619 -27.43 12.61 0.61
C TYR A 619 -26.13 13.40 0.37
N ALA A 620 -26.21 14.61 -0.20
CA ALA A 620 -25.05 15.47 -0.40
C ALA A 620 -24.37 15.82 0.94
N ARG A 621 -25.15 16.25 1.94
CA ARG A 621 -24.64 16.56 3.28
C ARG A 621 -23.99 15.36 3.95
N THR A 622 -24.58 14.17 3.79
CA THR A 622 -24.08 12.94 4.42
C THR A 622 -22.81 12.44 3.71
N ALA A 623 -22.74 12.53 2.38
CA ALA A 623 -21.53 12.20 1.62
C ALA A 623 -20.32 13.02 2.08
N VAL A 624 -20.48 14.34 2.23
CA VAL A 624 -19.42 15.24 2.72
C VAL A 624 -19.01 14.90 4.16
N ARG A 625 -19.94 14.45 5.00
CA ARG A 625 -19.63 14.04 6.38
C ARG A 625 -18.78 12.77 6.44
N LEU A 626 -19.05 11.80 5.56
CA LEU A 626 -18.31 10.53 5.52
C LEU A 626 -16.87 10.71 5.02
N GLU A 627 -16.66 11.57 4.03
CA GLU A 627 -15.33 11.86 3.47
C GLU A 627 -15.12 13.36 3.23
N PRO A 628 -14.85 14.15 4.29
CA PRO A 628 -14.75 15.61 4.20
C PRO A 628 -13.58 16.10 3.36
N PHE A 629 -12.58 15.27 3.07
CA PHE A 629 -11.42 15.67 2.28
C PHE A 629 -11.40 15.05 0.88
N ASN A 630 -12.49 14.39 0.43
CA ASN A 630 -12.54 13.82 -0.91
C ASN A 630 -12.94 14.90 -1.96
N PRO A 631 -12.04 15.27 -2.90
CA PRO A 631 -12.34 16.32 -3.87
C PRO A 631 -13.50 15.98 -4.81
N ARG A 632 -13.67 14.70 -5.17
CA ARG A 632 -14.79 14.27 -6.04
C ARG A 632 -16.12 14.45 -5.32
N VAL A 633 -16.21 14.04 -4.06
CA VAL A 633 -17.44 14.19 -3.26
C VAL A 633 -17.80 15.67 -3.11
N ARG A 634 -16.83 16.52 -2.76
CA ARG A 634 -17.02 17.98 -2.63
C ARG A 634 -17.45 18.63 -3.95
N ALA A 635 -16.83 18.27 -5.07
CA ALA A 635 -17.21 18.80 -6.38
C ALA A 635 -18.62 18.36 -6.81
N THR A 636 -18.95 17.07 -6.69
CA THR A 636 -20.30 16.55 -7.02
C THR A 636 -21.37 17.22 -6.15
N THR A 637 -21.13 17.34 -4.85
CA THR A 637 -22.10 17.96 -3.92
C THR A 637 -22.25 19.46 -4.14
N SER A 638 -21.17 20.17 -4.50
CA SER A 638 -21.24 21.57 -4.94
C SER A 638 -22.17 21.74 -6.15
N VAL A 639 -22.02 20.89 -7.17
CA VAL A 639 -22.89 20.91 -8.37
C VAL A 639 -24.34 20.60 -7.98
N VAL A 640 -24.57 19.60 -7.12
CA VAL A 640 -25.92 19.27 -6.63
C VAL A 640 -26.56 20.48 -5.96
N TYR A 641 -25.89 21.11 -4.99
CA TYR A 641 -26.43 22.28 -4.30
C TYR A 641 -26.77 23.41 -5.27
N LEU A 642 -25.94 23.66 -6.28
CA LEU A 642 -26.22 24.67 -7.29
C LEU A 642 -27.48 24.34 -8.10
N LEU A 643 -27.64 23.08 -8.53
CA LEU A 643 -28.80 22.59 -9.28
C LEU A 643 -30.10 22.71 -8.50
N ILE A 644 -30.07 22.39 -7.20
CA ILE A 644 -31.26 22.41 -6.34
C ILE A 644 -31.52 23.79 -5.69
N GLY A 645 -30.77 24.82 -6.07
CA GLY A 645 -31.03 26.22 -5.71
C GLY A 645 -30.43 26.67 -4.37
N TYR A 646 -29.33 26.08 -3.93
CA TYR A 646 -28.61 26.42 -2.70
C TYR A 646 -27.18 26.94 -3.01
N PRO A 647 -27.06 28.17 -3.56
CA PRO A 647 -25.79 28.71 -4.05
C PRO A 647 -24.73 28.87 -2.94
N ASP A 648 -25.13 29.26 -1.73
CA ASP A 648 -24.19 29.46 -0.60
C ASP A 648 -23.44 28.17 -0.26
N GLN A 649 -24.20 27.07 -0.19
CA GLN A 649 -23.68 25.74 0.10
C GLN A 649 -22.81 25.25 -1.06
N ALA A 650 -23.22 25.50 -2.31
CA ALA A 650 -22.42 25.17 -3.48
C ALA A 650 -21.05 25.85 -3.47
N VAL A 651 -21.00 27.16 -3.13
CA VAL A 651 -19.75 27.93 -3.06
C VAL A 651 -18.91 27.50 -1.86
N ALA A 652 -19.52 27.16 -0.72
CA ALA A 652 -18.80 26.65 0.43
C ALA A 652 -18.07 25.33 0.10
N GLU A 653 -18.75 24.39 -0.56
CA GLU A 653 -18.14 23.12 -1.00
C GLU A 653 -17.04 23.34 -2.05
N ALA A 654 -17.25 24.28 -3.00
CA ALA A 654 -16.24 24.64 -3.97
C ALA A 654 -15.00 25.29 -3.32
N HIS A 655 -15.17 26.11 -2.28
CA HIS A 655 -14.07 26.69 -1.52
C HIS A 655 -13.32 25.64 -0.70
N ALA A 656 -14.02 24.63 -0.19
CA ALA A 656 -13.39 23.53 0.55
C ALA A 656 -12.36 22.79 -0.31
N LEU A 657 -12.55 22.69 -1.63
CA LEU A 657 -11.55 22.10 -2.54
C LEU A 657 -10.20 22.82 -2.49
N ILE A 658 -10.20 24.16 -2.43
CA ILE A 658 -8.98 24.97 -2.28
C ILE A 658 -8.32 24.66 -0.92
N THR A 659 -9.12 24.46 0.12
CA THR A 659 -8.61 24.17 1.47
C THR A 659 -8.01 22.77 1.57
N ILE A 660 -8.58 21.80 0.86
CA ILE A 660 -8.12 20.40 0.81
C ILE A 660 -6.80 20.28 0.04
N ASN A 661 -6.67 20.99 -1.08
CA ASN A 661 -5.47 20.97 -1.91
C ASN A 661 -5.14 22.39 -2.42
N PRO A 662 -4.43 23.22 -1.63
CA PRO A 662 -4.12 24.60 -1.98
C PRO A 662 -3.25 24.76 -3.24
N LEU A 663 -2.59 23.68 -3.66
CA LEU A 663 -1.73 23.66 -4.85
C LEU A 663 -2.43 23.12 -6.11
N ASP A 664 -3.76 22.94 -6.06
CA ASP A 664 -4.56 22.58 -7.22
C ASP A 664 -5.25 23.80 -7.84
N VAL A 665 -4.69 24.30 -8.93
CA VAL A 665 -5.28 25.40 -9.70
C VAL A 665 -6.69 25.07 -10.21
N GLY A 666 -7.01 23.79 -10.43
CA GLY A 666 -8.36 23.35 -10.82
C GLY A 666 -9.41 23.62 -9.74
N ALA A 667 -9.04 23.60 -8.46
CA ALA A 667 -9.92 23.97 -7.36
C ALA A 667 -10.29 25.47 -7.40
N TYR A 668 -9.35 26.34 -7.78
CA TYR A 668 -9.61 27.77 -7.96
C TYR A 668 -10.49 28.05 -9.18
N GLU A 669 -10.24 27.34 -10.29
CA GLU A 669 -11.10 27.39 -11.49
C GLU A 669 -12.54 26.99 -11.16
N PHE A 670 -12.72 25.88 -10.44
CA PHE A 670 -14.03 25.38 -10.03
C PHE A 670 -14.74 26.35 -9.07
N TYR A 671 -14.02 26.87 -8.07
CA TYR A 671 -14.55 27.89 -7.16
C TYR A 671 -15.00 29.16 -7.88
N GLY A 672 -14.19 29.66 -8.82
CA GLY A 672 -14.54 30.85 -9.60
C GLY A 672 -15.84 30.68 -10.39
N ARG A 673 -15.99 29.55 -11.09
CA ARG A 673 -17.22 29.22 -11.83
C ARG A 673 -18.43 29.11 -10.92
N THR A 674 -18.32 28.38 -9.81
CA THR A 674 -19.42 28.17 -8.87
C THR A 674 -19.84 29.48 -8.18
N ALA A 675 -18.88 30.30 -7.76
CA ALA A 675 -19.16 31.61 -7.17
C ALA A 675 -19.78 32.59 -8.18
N MET A 676 -19.36 32.56 -9.45
CA MET A 676 -20.03 33.33 -10.50
C MET A 676 -21.48 32.87 -10.73
N ALA A 677 -21.74 31.57 -10.72
CA ALA A 677 -23.10 31.04 -10.82
C ALA A 677 -23.97 31.46 -9.63
N ALA A 678 -23.42 31.45 -8.41
CA ALA A 678 -24.08 31.97 -7.22
C ALA A 678 -24.38 33.47 -7.32
N ALA A 679 -23.43 34.28 -7.80
CA ALA A 679 -23.65 35.70 -8.01
C ALA A 679 -24.81 35.96 -8.99
N ARG A 680 -24.85 35.24 -10.13
CA ARG A 680 -25.96 35.35 -11.10
C ARG A 680 -27.31 34.93 -10.49
N HIS A 681 -27.32 33.90 -9.66
CA HIS A 681 -28.52 33.45 -8.96
C HIS A 681 -29.13 34.53 -8.04
N TYR A 682 -28.29 35.30 -7.34
CA TYR A 682 -28.72 36.42 -6.50
C TYR A 682 -29.09 37.66 -7.32
N LEU A 683 -28.37 37.95 -8.40
CA LEU A 683 -28.70 39.04 -9.33
C LEU A 683 -30.09 38.85 -9.94
N ALA A 684 -30.43 37.63 -10.35
CA ALA A 684 -31.75 37.30 -10.89
C ALA A 684 -32.90 37.55 -9.89
N ARG A 685 -32.62 37.46 -8.58
CA ARG A 685 -33.55 37.76 -7.48
C ARG A 685 -33.49 39.19 -6.97
N ARG A 686 -32.62 40.04 -7.54
CA ARG A 686 -32.35 41.41 -7.08
C ARG A 686 -31.77 41.50 -5.66
N GLU A 687 -31.13 40.43 -5.20
CA GLU A 687 -30.43 40.36 -3.91
C GLU A 687 -28.99 40.88 -4.08
N PHE A 688 -28.86 42.17 -4.37
CA PHE A 688 -27.58 42.79 -4.76
C PHE A 688 -26.45 42.67 -3.73
N PRO A 689 -26.68 42.80 -2.39
CA PRO A 689 -25.60 42.64 -1.41
C PRO A 689 -24.95 41.24 -1.42
N MET A 690 -25.77 40.19 -1.59
CA MET A 690 -25.29 38.81 -1.69
C MET A 690 -24.53 38.59 -2.99
N ALA A 691 -25.05 39.09 -4.11
CA ALA A 691 -24.36 39.04 -5.39
C ALA A 691 -22.99 39.74 -5.34
N ARG A 692 -22.92 40.96 -4.78
CA ARG A 692 -21.68 41.73 -4.63
C ARG A 692 -20.61 40.93 -3.86
N THR A 693 -20.99 40.29 -2.76
CA THR A 693 -20.08 39.47 -1.94
C THR A 693 -19.38 38.38 -2.77
N TYR A 694 -20.12 37.69 -3.64
CA TYR A 694 -19.53 36.65 -4.49
C TYR A 694 -18.67 37.22 -5.61
N LEU A 695 -19.10 38.33 -6.23
CA LEU A 695 -18.32 39.01 -7.28
C LEU A 695 -16.97 39.49 -6.75
N GLU A 696 -16.93 40.11 -5.56
CA GLU A 696 -15.69 40.56 -4.93
C GLU A 696 -14.73 39.40 -4.64
N ARG A 697 -15.25 38.25 -4.17
CA ARG A 697 -14.45 37.04 -3.95
C ARG A 697 -13.86 36.48 -5.24
N VAL A 698 -14.61 36.50 -6.33
CA VAL A 698 -14.14 36.02 -7.66
C VAL A 698 -13.11 36.99 -8.25
N ALA A 699 -13.33 38.30 -8.11
CA ALA A 699 -12.40 39.34 -8.57
C ALA A 699 -11.00 39.21 -7.93
N GLN A 700 -10.92 38.73 -6.69
CA GLN A 700 -9.66 38.51 -5.98
C GLN A 700 -8.92 37.22 -6.38
N LEU A 701 -9.53 36.31 -7.16
CA LEU A 701 -8.94 35.00 -7.46
C LEU A 701 -7.58 35.06 -8.19
N PRO A 702 -7.37 35.92 -9.21
CA PRO A 702 -6.07 36.03 -9.85
C PRO A 702 -4.95 36.34 -8.86
N ALA A 703 -5.16 37.34 -7.99
CA ALA A 703 -4.19 37.74 -6.96
C ALA A 703 -3.91 36.62 -5.95
N ARG A 704 -4.95 35.87 -5.53
CA ARG A 704 -4.78 34.70 -4.64
C ARG A 704 -3.93 33.60 -5.28
N VAL A 705 -4.14 33.32 -6.56
CA VAL A 705 -3.37 32.30 -7.28
C VAL A 705 -1.93 32.75 -7.50
N GLU A 706 -1.69 34.02 -7.83
CA GLU A 706 -0.34 34.58 -7.94
C GLU A 706 0.41 34.56 -6.60
N ALA A 707 -0.25 34.92 -5.50
CA ALA A 707 0.34 34.84 -4.16
C ALA A 707 0.76 33.39 -3.85
N LYS A 708 -0.13 32.41 -4.10
CA LYS A 708 0.19 31.00 -3.88
C LYS A 708 1.29 30.49 -4.82
N ALA A 709 1.33 30.97 -6.06
CA ALA A 709 2.39 30.64 -7.01
C ALA A 709 3.77 31.15 -6.57
N ARG A 710 3.85 32.29 -5.88
CA ARG A 710 5.10 32.82 -5.31
C ARG A 710 5.62 31.98 -4.13
N GLU A 711 4.71 31.42 -3.34
CA GLU A 711 5.04 30.56 -2.19
C GLU A 711 5.43 29.13 -2.58
N SER A 712 5.11 28.70 -3.80
CA SER A 712 5.18 27.28 -4.19
C SER A 712 6.25 27.03 -5.25
N PRO A 713 7.18 26.07 -5.06
CA PRO A 713 8.14 25.72 -6.09
C PRO A 713 7.44 25.18 -7.34
N ALA A 714 7.93 25.57 -8.52
CA ALA A 714 7.36 25.12 -9.78
C ALA A 714 7.40 23.59 -9.90
N PRO A 715 6.35 22.94 -10.44
CA PRO A 715 6.35 21.50 -10.65
C PRO A 715 7.49 21.12 -11.60
N LYS A 716 8.18 20.03 -11.28
CA LYS A 716 9.27 19.50 -12.11
C LYS A 716 8.71 18.87 -13.39
N PRO A 717 9.47 18.84 -14.51
CA PRO A 717 9.07 18.14 -15.72
C PRO A 717 8.67 16.68 -15.43
N GLY A 718 7.51 16.25 -15.95
CA GLY A 718 6.97 14.91 -15.74
C GLY A 718 6.05 14.74 -14.52
N GLN A 719 5.89 15.75 -13.66
CA GLN A 719 4.89 15.71 -12.60
C GLN A 719 3.49 15.99 -13.15
N ARG A 720 2.49 15.19 -12.70
CA ARG A 720 1.08 15.31 -13.13
C ARG A 720 0.38 16.58 -12.62
N GLN A 721 1.01 17.36 -11.74
CA GLN A 721 0.40 18.53 -11.13
C GLN A 721 0.54 19.77 -12.02
N ARG A 722 -0.57 20.46 -12.27
CA ARG A 722 -0.60 21.71 -13.04
C ARG A 722 0.18 22.81 -12.29
N LYS A 723 0.91 23.63 -13.05
CA LYS A 723 1.60 24.81 -12.50
C LYS A 723 0.59 25.79 -11.92
N MET A 724 0.90 26.32 -10.73
CA MET A 724 0.12 27.41 -10.15
C MET A 724 0.34 28.68 -10.96
N THR A 725 -0.66 29.06 -11.75
CA THR A 725 -0.68 30.26 -12.58
C THR A 725 -2.12 30.71 -12.79
N VAL A 726 -2.34 32.00 -13.04
CA VAL A 726 -3.66 32.49 -13.45
C VAL A 726 -4.02 31.88 -14.80
N THR A 727 -5.01 30.99 -14.82
CA THR A 727 -5.44 30.29 -16.03
C THR A 727 -6.46 31.14 -16.80
N PRO A 728 -6.65 30.90 -18.11
CA PRO A 728 -7.65 31.61 -18.89
C PRO A 728 -9.06 31.51 -18.30
N LEU A 729 -9.37 30.40 -17.61
CA LEU A 729 -10.66 30.21 -16.97
C LEU A 729 -10.84 31.04 -15.69
N ILE A 730 -9.78 31.20 -14.90
CA ILE A 730 -9.77 32.14 -13.76
C ILE A 730 -9.90 33.57 -14.29
N SER A 731 -9.16 33.93 -15.35
CA SER A 731 -9.27 35.23 -15.99
C SER A 731 -10.67 35.52 -16.52
N LEU A 732 -11.33 34.51 -17.11
CA LEU A 732 -12.73 34.64 -17.55
C LEU A 732 -13.65 34.95 -16.36
N SER A 733 -13.62 34.12 -15.32
CA SER A 733 -14.50 34.28 -14.16
C SER A 733 -14.27 35.61 -13.44
N ALA A 734 -13.00 36.01 -13.24
CA ALA A 734 -12.63 37.29 -12.65
C ALA A 734 -13.03 38.48 -13.54
N GLY A 735 -12.82 38.40 -14.86
CA GLY A 735 -13.21 39.43 -15.79
C GLY A 735 -14.73 39.67 -15.82
N GLN A 736 -15.52 38.60 -15.75
CA GLN A 736 -16.98 38.69 -15.59
C GLN A 736 -17.37 39.38 -14.28
N ALA A 737 -16.72 39.01 -13.17
CA ALA A 737 -17.01 39.57 -11.86
C ALA A 737 -16.74 41.08 -11.80
N VAL A 738 -15.56 41.47 -12.26
CA VAL A 738 -15.09 42.85 -12.26
C VAL A 738 -15.91 43.74 -13.21
N CYS A 739 -16.36 43.20 -14.36
CA CYS A 739 -17.29 43.87 -15.26
C CYS A 739 -18.63 44.21 -14.56
N LEU A 740 -19.14 43.29 -13.74
CA LEU A 740 -20.38 43.49 -12.97
C LEU A 740 -20.19 44.44 -11.77
N LEU A 741 -18.98 44.56 -11.23
CA LEU A 741 -18.60 45.53 -10.19
C LEU A 741 -18.31 46.94 -10.77
N GLY A 742 -18.21 47.08 -12.10
CA GLY A 742 -18.05 48.37 -12.77
C GLY A 742 -16.61 48.80 -13.08
N ASP A 743 -15.60 47.95 -12.87
CA ASP A 743 -14.22 48.20 -13.27
C ASP A 743 -13.95 47.62 -14.68
N TYR A 744 -14.35 48.39 -15.69
CA TYR A 744 -14.30 47.92 -17.08
C TYR A 744 -12.87 47.77 -17.63
N LEU A 745 -11.91 48.55 -17.12
CA LEU A 745 -10.51 48.50 -17.58
C LEU A 745 -9.85 47.17 -17.19
N THR A 746 -10.03 46.76 -15.93
CA THR A 746 -9.49 45.49 -15.44
C THR A 746 -10.23 44.31 -16.08
N ALA A 747 -11.57 44.42 -16.25
CA ALA A 747 -12.37 43.41 -16.92
C ALA A 747 -11.91 43.15 -18.36
N GLU A 748 -11.63 44.20 -19.14
CA GLU A 748 -11.17 44.06 -20.53
C GLU A 748 -9.86 43.27 -20.61
N LYS A 749 -8.85 43.60 -19.78
CA LYS A 749 -7.55 42.90 -19.76
C LYS A 749 -7.70 41.40 -19.45
N LEU A 750 -8.50 41.07 -18.43
CA LEU A 750 -8.71 39.68 -18.02
C LEU A 750 -9.47 38.89 -19.09
N LEU A 751 -10.50 39.46 -19.69
CA LEU A 751 -11.30 38.81 -20.73
C LEU A 751 -10.53 38.66 -22.05
N GLN A 752 -9.69 39.62 -22.43
CA GLN A 752 -8.78 39.47 -23.58
C GLN A 752 -7.80 38.30 -23.39
N SER A 753 -7.29 38.12 -22.17
CA SER A 753 -6.44 36.97 -21.83
C SER A 753 -7.20 35.65 -21.99
N ALA A 754 -8.44 35.58 -21.50
CA ALA A 754 -9.30 34.41 -21.63
C ALA A 754 -9.65 34.09 -23.09
N ALA A 755 -9.89 35.11 -23.92
CA ALA A 755 -10.27 34.97 -25.32
C ALA A 755 -9.18 34.36 -26.22
N LYS A 756 -7.94 34.25 -25.74
CA LYS A 756 -6.85 33.56 -26.45
C LYS A 756 -7.05 32.04 -26.49
N GLN A 757 -7.80 31.47 -25.54
CA GLN A 757 -8.13 30.06 -25.53
C GLN A 757 -9.38 29.80 -26.37
N LYS A 758 -9.27 28.97 -27.40
CA LYS A 758 -10.35 28.69 -28.36
C LYS A 758 -11.67 28.30 -27.68
N GLU A 759 -11.60 27.42 -26.68
CA GLU A 759 -12.77 26.92 -25.94
C GLU A 759 -13.52 28.00 -25.14
N LEU A 760 -12.84 29.10 -24.80
CA LEU A 760 -13.41 30.21 -24.02
C LEU A 760 -13.64 31.46 -24.87
N ALA A 761 -13.23 31.45 -26.15
CA ALA A 761 -13.19 32.62 -27.01
C ALA A 761 -14.58 33.23 -27.22
N ALA A 762 -15.60 32.39 -27.44
CA ALA A 762 -16.99 32.83 -27.59
C ALA A 762 -17.50 33.55 -26.33
N GLU A 763 -17.39 32.90 -25.17
CA GLU A 763 -17.87 33.46 -23.90
C GLU A 763 -17.08 34.70 -23.50
N ALA A 764 -15.76 34.69 -23.64
CA ALA A 764 -14.93 35.85 -23.36
C ALA A 764 -15.24 37.03 -24.29
N SER A 765 -15.50 36.77 -25.59
CA SER A 765 -15.89 37.82 -26.55
C SER A 765 -17.27 38.41 -26.23
N LEU A 766 -18.21 37.60 -25.78
CA LEU A 766 -19.52 38.08 -25.31
C LEU A 766 -19.36 39.04 -24.13
N TRP A 767 -18.54 38.71 -23.14
CA TRP A 767 -18.29 39.57 -21.99
C TRP A 767 -17.43 40.80 -22.34
N LEU A 768 -16.55 40.72 -23.33
CA LEU A 768 -15.87 41.91 -23.89
C LEU A 768 -16.87 42.86 -24.55
N ALA A 769 -17.87 42.33 -25.26
CA ALA A 769 -18.93 43.14 -25.82
C ALA A 769 -19.73 43.86 -24.73
N VAL A 770 -20.08 43.15 -23.65
CA VAL A 770 -20.77 43.73 -22.48
C VAL A 770 -19.93 44.84 -21.85
N THR A 771 -18.64 44.58 -21.66
CA THR A 771 -17.70 45.54 -21.06
C THR A 771 -17.60 46.81 -21.91
N ALA A 772 -17.43 46.66 -23.23
CA ALA A 772 -17.35 47.77 -24.17
C ALA A 772 -18.66 48.58 -24.26
N ALA A 773 -19.82 47.90 -24.22
CA ALA A 773 -21.11 48.58 -24.21
C ALA A 773 -21.32 49.41 -22.94
N ARG A 774 -20.93 48.87 -21.77
CA ARG A 774 -21.02 49.57 -20.48
C ARG A 774 -19.99 50.70 -20.30
N SER A 775 -18.91 50.69 -21.09
CA SER A 775 -17.90 51.76 -21.16
C SER A 775 -18.14 52.75 -22.30
N ASN A 776 -19.35 52.81 -22.87
CA ASN A 776 -19.76 53.70 -23.97
C ASN A 776 -18.98 53.53 -25.28
N SER A 777 -18.44 52.34 -25.56
CA SER A 777 -17.69 52.01 -26.78
C SER A 777 -18.49 51.11 -27.71
N GLN A 778 -19.55 51.65 -28.32
CA GLN A 778 -20.56 50.87 -29.06
C GLN A 778 -20.02 50.16 -30.32
N ALA A 779 -19.06 50.78 -31.02
CA ALA A 779 -18.39 50.15 -32.17
C ALA A 779 -17.55 48.92 -31.77
N GLN A 780 -16.89 48.97 -30.60
CA GLN A 780 -16.14 47.83 -30.08
C GLN A 780 -17.07 46.74 -29.55
N ALA A 781 -18.19 47.13 -28.92
CA ALA A 781 -19.20 46.19 -28.47
C ALA A 781 -19.75 45.33 -29.61
N GLU A 782 -20.13 45.94 -30.74
CA GLU A 782 -20.65 45.20 -31.90
C GLU A 782 -19.59 44.29 -32.52
N LYS A 783 -18.33 44.74 -32.59
CA LYS A 783 -17.21 43.92 -33.08
C LYS A 783 -17.01 42.66 -32.24
N HIS A 784 -17.04 42.79 -30.91
CA HIS A 784 -16.88 41.65 -30.01
C HIS A 784 -18.11 40.73 -30.03
N LEU A 785 -19.32 41.30 -30.14
CA LEU A 785 -20.56 40.55 -30.23
C LEU A 785 -20.64 39.73 -31.52
N ALA A 786 -20.23 40.30 -32.66
CA ALA A 786 -20.13 39.58 -33.94
C ALA A 786 -19.22 38.35 -33.84
N ARG A 787 -18.11 38.46 -33.09
CA ARG A 787 -17.20 37.33 -32.82
C ARG A 787 -17.80 36.28 -31.87
N ALA A 788 -18.68 36.66 -30.94
CA ALA A 788 -19.39 35.70 -30.11
C ALA A 788 -20.45 34.91 -30.93
N ARG A 789 -21.13 35.59 -31.88
CA ARG A 789 -22.16 34.98 -32.75
C ARG A 789 -21.63 33.83 -33.61
N THR A 790 -20.37 33.87 -34.03
CA THR A 790 -19.79 32.83 -34.89
C THR A 790 -19.74 31.46 -34.21
N GLU A 791 -19.73 31.42 -32.88
CA GLU A 791 -19.62 30.18 -32.11
C GLU A 791 -20.82 29.93 -31.18
N GLN A 792 -21.57 30.97 -30.78
CA GLN A 792 -22.71 30.86 -29.86
C GLN A 792 -23.99 31.46 -30.45
N ARG A 793 -24.93 30.59 -30.88
CA ARG A 793 -26.21 31.01 -31.50
C ARG A 793 -27.10 31.89 -30.59
N ALA A 794 -26.95 31.76 -29.27
CA ALA A 794 -27.72 32.53 -28.29
C ALA A 794 -27.01 33.82 -27.79
N ALA A 795 -25.89 34.21 -28.40
CA ALA A 795 -25.06 35.33 -27.93
C ALA A 795 -25.85 36.63 -27.75
N ASP A 796 -26.74 36.98 -28.69
CA ASP A 796 -27.53 38.22 -28.62
C ASP A 796 -28.54 38.25 -27.46
N ALA A 797 -29.18 37.10 -27.18
CA ALA A 797 -30.12 36.98 -26.07
C ALA A 797 -29.40 37.13 -24.72
N VAL A 798 -28.26 36.45 -24.55
CA VAL A 798 -27.45 36.52 -23.34
C VAL A 798 -26.84 37.91 -23.16
N PHE A 799 -26.37 38.55 -24.25
CA PHE A 799 -25.88 39.93 -24.21
C PHE A 799 -26.94 40.90 -23.67
N LYS A 800 -28.16 40.81 -24.20
CA LYS A 800 -29.29 41.65 -23.77
C LYS A 800 -29.63 41.45 -22.30
N GLU A 801 -29.65 40.20 -21.83
CA GLU A 801 -29.89 39.86 -20.44
C GLU A 801 -28.83 40.46 -19.51
N ILE A 802 -27.54 40.32 -19.86
CA ILE A 802 -26.45 40.84 -19.03
C ILE A 802 -26.47 42.37 -19.01
N ILE A 803 -26.72 43.05 -20.13
CA ILE A 803 -26.79 44.52 -20.18
C ILE A 803 -27.90 45.09 -19.29
N GLN A 804 -29.03 44.37 -19.16
CA GLN A 804 -30.14 44.78 -18.29
C GLN A 804 -29.84 44.58 -16.79
N THR A 805 -28.78 43.85 -16.44
CA THR A 805 -28.40 43.63 -15.04
C THR A 805 -27.62 44.85 -14.52
N PRO A 806 -28.01 45.47 -13.39
CA PRO A 806 -27.31 46.67 -12.89
C PRO A 806 -25.86 46.37 -12.51
N ALA A 807 -24.97 47.33 -12.73
CA ALA A 807 -23.61 47.28 -12.20
C ALA A 807 -23.65 47.57 -10.69
N LEU A 808 -22.98 46.74 -9.90
CA LEU A 808 -22.92 46.85 -8.44
C LEU A 808 -21.68 47.67 -8.05
N LYS A 809 -21.75 48.98 -8.28
CA LYS A 809 -20.69 49.93 -7.89
C LYS A 809 -20.53 50.05 -6.38
#